data_AF-A0A946VNF5-F1
#
_entry.id   AF-A0A946VNF5-F1
#
_cell.length_a   1.000
_cell.length_b   1.000
_cell.length_c   1.000
_cell.angle_alpha   90.00
_cell.angle_beta   90.00
_cell.angle_gamma   90.00
#
_symmetry.space_group_name_H-M   'P 1'
#
loop_
_entity.id
_entity.type
_entity.pdbx_description
1 polymer ?
#
loop_
_entity_poly.entity_id
_entity_poly.type
_entity_poly.pdbx_seq_one_letter_code
_entity_poly.pdbx_strand_id
1 'polypeptide(L)'
;LVVQACACGFSSLELGGGQSFQIALQRGYNPYRILRQAKAVIDEQGNAMPLQILLRGANQFGFHHFSPALQQRNIDLLRDCAGDADKSRALIVRNFDALNDAENLRFSVEYMAASDADANKHNDALLAAGKPAVHKRLHLQVALSYVRPQSNASDASYSTRYYVNYAQRLLEIASAAGGSVDSICIKDMSSQLTPARAQELVPALQALGVPVVLHCHSTDEARATAVQAVAVECGIAGIEVAVEPLSGGASHNDIQTIASLRGVQRFNIEQLDSLRTLCQRIFSEEASSRKDFAIQIGSLKQLIEAGIPGGAIPFVAHDLSTYVCGMLGVELPEAIGLFQQELLALQAQLGGVPLVTPTADIISKQVIKALCNSARAGQYRTMDPRFCALVLGHYGWLVNHADGARIAPTQALVDDVQQYCAAIALDDDGLRTHAGRVYPEPESLQQHPTKGKAPQGDTELVEAQEYFSDLFQRYPHSCENFGSESECVLMHVMRPAGKSDRLITQSILRPTEARLRALLDATLHLLPQRTIPESRELHGDEETDLALLRALGDYDGIVGNIKDLVLTGETTDLKARLGILMNNIIEPLCQANEDMQAHRFYVERRFVALFAAAVFWDLQRICRRTGADSRRDIREITATRLERIISTTLRRRQRKGLGRAQDFLG
;
A
#
# COMPACT_ATOMS: atom_id res chain seq x y z
N LEU A 1 2.97 -6.02 -20.27
CA LEU A 1 3.11 -4.55 -20.19
C LEU A 1 4.58 -4.18 -20.07
N VAL A 2 5.26 -4.57 -18.98
CA VAL A 2 6.70 -4.28 -18.76
C VAL A 2 7.59 -4.66 -19.95
N VAL A 3 7.47 -5.89 -20.49
CA VAL A 3 8.22 -6.33 -21.68
C VAL A 3 8.07 -5.35 -22.85
N GLN A 4 6.84 -4.92 -23.13
CA GLN A 4 6.55 -3.99 -24.24
C GLN A 4 7.05 -2.58 -23.95
N ALA A 5 6.96 -2.12 -22.69
CA ALA A 5 7.51 -0.83 -22.27
C ALA A 5 9.05 -0.79 -22.44
N CYS A 6 9.76 -1.87 -22.08
CA CYS A 6 11.19 -1.99 -22.33
C CYS A 6 11.54 -1.83 -23.82
N ALA A 7 10.74 -2.42 -24.71
CA ALA A 7 10.94 -2.37 -26.15
C ALA A 7 10.66 -0.99 -26.77
N CYS A 8 9.82 -0.17 -26.13
CA CYS A 8 9.52 1.20 -26.57
C CYS A 8 10.70 2.16 -26.39
N GLY A 9 11.56 1.92 -25.40
CA GLY A 9 12.70 2.77 -25.06
C GLY A 9 12.40 3.88 -24.04
N PHE A 10 11.45 3.67 -23.12
CA PHE A 10 11.20 4.60 -22.02
C PHE A 10 12.42 4.71 -21.08
N SER A 11 12.65 5.91 -20.52
CA SER A 11 13.77 6.15 -19.61
C SER A 11 13.54 5.61 -18.20
N SER A 12 12.28 5.43 -17.80
CA SER A 12 11.86 4.82 -16.53
C SER A 12 10.40 4.35 -16.62
N LEU A 13 9.96 3.54 -15.67
CA LEU A 13 8.56 3.12 -15.53
C LEU A 13 8.07 3.37 -14.10
N GLU A 14 7.15 4.32 -13.91
CA GLU A 14 6.50 4.54 -12.62
C GLU A 14 5.46 3.43 -12.33
N LEU A 15 5.73 2.59 -11.33
CA LEU A 15 4.94 1.38 -11.07
C LEU A 15 4.66 1.14 -9.57
N GLY A 16 5.00 2.09 -8.69
CA GLY A 16 4.78 1.93 -7.25
C GLY A 16 4.75 3.21 -6.45
N GLY A 17 4.47 3.05 -5.16
CA GLY A 17 4.26 4.16 -4.23
C GLY A 17 2.94 4.90 -4.45
N GLY A 18 2.83 6.10 -3.91
CA GLY A 18 1.58 6.86 -3.96
C GLY A 18 0.38 6.03 -3.50
N GLN A 19 -0.73 6.09 -4.25
CA GLN A 19 -1.95 5.35 -3.91
C GLN A 19 -1.92 3.88 -4.35
N SER A 20 -0.99 3.49 -5.24
CA SER A 20 -0.91 2.10 -5.73
C SER A 20 -0.54 1.14 -4.61
N PHE A 21 0.22 1.59 -3.60
CA PHE A 21 0.48 0.83 -2.38
C PHE A 21 -0.82 0.45 -1.66
N GLN A 22 -1.70 1.43 -1.39
CA GLN A 22 -2.99 1.19 -0.75
C GLN A 22 -3.90 0.28 -1.59
N ILE A 23 -3.94 0.51 -2.91
CA ILE A 23 -4.76 -0.29 -3.83
C ILE A 23 -4.27 -1.74 -3.85
N ALA A 24 -2.95 -1.97 -3.90
CA ALA A 24 -2.37 -3.31 -3.83
C ALA A 24 -2.81 -4.03 -2.56
N LEU A 25 -2.71 -3.37 -1.39
CA LEU A 25 -3.16 -3.94 -0.12
C LEU A 25 -4.65 -4.28 -0.12
N GLN A 26 -5.50 -3.37 -0.61
CA GLN A 26 -6.95 -3.61 -0.68
C GLN A 26 -7.33 -4.73 -1.64
N ARG A 27 -6.53 -4.95 -2.69
CA ARG A 27 -6.67 -6.06 -3.63
C ARG A 27 -5.99 -7.34 -3.13
N GLY A 28 -5.32 -7.28 -1.99
CA GLY A 28 -4.68 -8.42 -1.36
C GLY A 28 -3.33 -8.80 -1.95
N TYR A 29 -2.65 -7.86 -2.61
CA TYR A 29 -1.31 -8.02 -3.17
C TYR A 29 -0.25 -7.34 -2.29
N ASN A 30 0.96 -7.88 -2.31
CA ASN A 30 2.14 -7.25 -1.74
C ASN A 30 2.76 -6.29 -2.77
N PRO A 31 2.78 -4.96 -2.51
CA PRO A 31 3.30 -3.96 -3.45
C PRO A 31 4.81 -4.08 -3.69
N TYR A 32 5.59 -4.52 -2.71
CA TYR A 32 7.03 -4.78 -2.89
C TYR A 32 7.26 -5.93 -3.88
N ARG A 33 6.43 -6.96 -3.81
CA ARG A 33 6.49 -8.08 -4.76
C ARG A 33 6.13 -7.65 -6.18
N ILE A 34 5.17 -6.73 -6.35
CA ILE A 34 4.83 -6.17 -7.67
C ILE A 34 6.07 -5.50 -8.29
N LEU A 35 6.80 -4.70 -7.50
CA LEU A 35 8.06 -4.08 -7.96
C LEU A 35 9.12 -5.12 -8.31
N ARG A 36 9.35 -6.12 -7.44
CA ARG A 36 10.31 -7.21 -7.71
C ARG A 36 9.97 -7.98 -8.98
N GLN A 37 8.70 -8.30 -9.21
CA GLN A 37 8.25 -9.00 -10.41
C GLN A 37 8.45 -8.14 -11.67
N ALA A 38 8.08 -6.86 -11.61
CA ALA A 38 8.30 -5.96 -12.74
C ALA A 38 9.80 -5.86 -13.07
N LYS A 39 10.65 -5.71 -12.05
CA LYS A 39 12.10 -5.62 -12.26
C LYS A 39 12.73 -6.92 -12.77
N ALA A 40 12.30 -8.08 -12.26
CA ALA A 40 12.75 -9.37 -12.79
C ALA A 40 12.43 -9.50 -14.29
N VAL A 41 11.24 -9.07 -14.72
CA VAL A 41 10.88 -9.05 -16.15
C VAL A 41 11.76 -8.09 -16.95
N ILE A 42 12.11 -6.91 -16.42
CA ILE A 42 13.06 -5.97 -17.08
C ILE A 42 14.43 -6.65 -17.26
N ASP A 43 14.93 -7.30 -16.21
CA ASP A 43 16.22 -7.98 -16.19
C ASP A 43 16.26 -9.16 -17.19
N GLU A 44 15.17 -9.95 -17.27
CA GLU A 44 15.01 -11.04 -18.25
C GLU A 44 15.03 -10.54 -19.71
N GLN A 45 14.63 -9.28 -19.96
CA GLN A 45 14.75 -8.66 -21.28
C GLN A 45 16.17 -8.14 -21.58
N GLY A 46 17.13 -8.30 -20.67
CA GLY A 46 18.47 -7.73 -20.80
C GLY A 46 18.46 -6.19 -20.81
N ASN A 47 17.46 -5.57 -20.17
CA ASN A 47 17.25 -4.13 -20.16
C ASN A 47 17.63 -3.53 -18.79
N ALA A 48 18.03 -2.26 -18.77
CA ALA A 48 18.47 -1.51 -17.59
C ALA A 48 17.46 -0.43 -17.16
N MET A 49 16.24 -0.41 -17.72
CA MET A 49 15.23 0.59 -17.42
C MET A 49 14.92 0.62 -15.90
N PRO A 50 15.13 1.76 -15.20
CA PRO A 50 14.77 1.88 -13.79
C PRO A 50 13.25 1.84 -13.60
N LEU A 51 12.82 1.19 -12.53
CA LEU A 51 11.49 1.46 -11.97
C LEU A 51 11.50 2.82 -11.28
N GLN A 52 10.35 3.47 -11.22
CA GLN A 52 10.13 4.70 -10.47
C GLN A 52 8.99 4.52 -9.47
N ILE A 53 9.13 5.17 -8.31
CA ILE A 53 8.08 5.22 -7.28
C ILE A 53 7.83 6.65 -6.81
N LEU A 54 6.64 6.89 -6.27
CA LEU A 54 6.27 8.12 -5.58
C LEU A 54 6.27 7.94 -4.06
N LEU A 55 7.20 8.59 -3.36
CA LEU A 55 7.36 8.57 -1.90
C LEU A 55 6.97 9.93 -1.28
N ARG A 56 6.36 9.91 -0.08
CA ARG A 56 5.82 11.12 0.58
C ARG A 56 6.65 11.60 1.78
N GLY A 57 7.97 11.71 1.66
CA GLY A 57 8.83 12.20 2.75
C GLY A 57 8.55 11.49 4.09
N ALA A 58 8.36 12.24 5.17
CA ALA A 58 7.99 11.70 6.48
C ALA A 58 6.73 10.81 6.47
N ASN A 59 5.79 11.01 5.53
CA ASN A 59 4.58 10.19 5.40
C ASN A 59 4.80 8.86 4.69
N GLN A 60 5.95 8.63 4.03
CA GLN A 60 6.25 7.39 3.32
C GLN A 60 5.10 6.99 2.37
N PHE A 61 4.45 5.83 2.59
CA PHE A 61 3.22 5.46 1.89
C PHE A 61 1.95 5.67 2.72
N GLY A 62 2.05 6.07 3.98
CA GLY A 62 0.91 6.35 4.85
C GLY A 62 0.37 7.78 4.72
N PHE A 63 -0.32 8.21 5.77
CA PHE A 63 -1.04 9.50 5.85
C PHE A 63 -0.69 10.32 7.11
N HIS A 64 0.36 9.93 7.82
CA HIS A 64 0.92 10.60 9.00
C HIS A 64 2.44 10.38 9.02
N HIS A 65 3.16 11.18 9.81
CA HIS A 65 4.63 11.12 9.88
C HIS A 65 5.10 9.84 10.57
N PHE A 66 6.05 9.14 9.96
CA PHE A 66 6.69 7.95 10.53
C PHE A 66 8.04 8.28 11.15
N SER A 67 8.46 7.47 12.14
CA SER A 67 9.78 7.61 12.77
C SER A 67 10.91 7.36 11.76
N PRO A 68 12.09 7.97 11.95
CA PRO A 68 13.27 7.71 11.11
C PRO A 68 13.56 6.22 10.89
N ALA A 69 13.40 5.39 11.93
CA ALA A 69 13.61 3.95 11.84
C ALA A 69 12.63 3.27 10.85
N LEU A 70 11.36 3.65 10.86
CA LEU A 70 10.36 3.14 9.91
C LEU A 70 10.60 3.64 8.49
N GLN A 71 10.98 4.91 8.34
CA GLN A 71 11.35 5.50 7.05
C GLN A 71 12.54 4.75 6.44
N GLN A 72 13.60 4.51 7.23
CA GLN A 72 14.77 3.73 6.83
C GLN A 72 14.38 2.34 6.33
N ARG A 73 13.63 1.58 7.14
CA ARG A 73 13.21 0.20 6.78
C ARG A 73 12.44 0.17 5.47
N ASN A 74 11.55 1.14 5.24
CA ASN A 74 10.79 1.22 4.00
C ASN A 74 11.71 1.51 2.80
N ILE A 75 12.60 2.49 2.92
CA ILE A 75 13.56 2.84 1.87
C ILE A 75 14.47 1.65 1.54
N ASP A 76 14.91 0.90 2.55
CA ASP A 76 15.72 -0.31 2.36
C ASP A 76 14.96 -1.39 1.58
N LEU A 77 13.71 -1.70 1.96
CA LEU A 77 12.89 -2.67 1.23
C LEU A 77 12.63 -2.24 -0.22
N LEU A 78 12.42 -0.95 -0.45
CA LEU A 78 12.24 -0.41 -1.80
C LEU A 78 13.52 -0.56 -2.64
N ARG A 79 14.68 -0.24 -2.05
CA ARG A 79 15.98 -0.47 -2.70
C ARG A 79 16.19 -1.95 -3.02
N ASP A 80 15.78 -2.85 -2.14
CA ASP A 80 15.89 -4.29 -2.36
C ASP A 80 15.01 -4.77 -3.52
N CYS A 81 13.88 -4.10 -3.76
CA CYS A 81 13.00 -4.39 -4.90
C CYS A 81 13.61 -4.03 -6.26
N ALA A 82 14.71 -3.29 -6.28
CA ALA A 82 15.30 -2.72 -7.48
C ALA A 82 16.08 -3.72 -8.36
N GLY A 83 15.96 -5.02 -8.11
CA GLY A 83 16.58 -6.10 -8.91
C GLY A 83 18.10 -6.16 -8.77
N ASP A 84 18.71 -7.12 -9.46
CA ASP A 84 20.15 -7.43 -9.30
C ASP A 84 20.97 -7.27 -10.59
N ALA A 85 20.32 -7.19 -11.76
CA ALA A 85 21.01 -7.14 -13.04
C ALA A 85 21.70 -5.80 -13.32
N ASP A 86 20.99 -4.68 -13.10
CA ASP A 86 21.60 -3.35 -13.11
C ASP A 86 21.52 -2.72 -11.72
N LYS A 87 22.68 -2.63 -11.07
CA LYS A 87 22.82 -2.05 -9.73
C LYS A 87 23.14 -0.55 -9.75
N SER A 88 23.36 0.05 -10.92
CA SER A 88 23.76 1.45 -11.07
C SER A 88 22.57 2.42 -11.16
N ARG A 89 21.42 1.97 -11.69
CA ARG A 89 20.19 2.76 -11.81
C ARG A 89 18.97 1.90 -11.54
N ALA A 90 18.89 1.39 -10.31
CA ALA A 90 17.98 0.32 -9.99
C ALA A 90 16.54 0.84 -9.74
N LEU A 91 16.40 1.95 -9.00
CA LEU A 91 15.12 2.55 -8.63
C LEU A 91 15.22 4.07 -8.54
N ILE A 92 14.28 4.77 -9.19
CA ILE A 92 14.07 6.22 -9.00
C ILE A 92 13.04 6.42 -7.89
N VAL A 93 13.46 7.12 -6.83
CA VAL A 93 12.57 7.51 -5.74
C VAL A 93 12.21 8.98 -5.91
N ARG A 94 11.00 9.25 -6.41
CA ARG A 94 10.44 10.61 -6.43
C ARG A 94 9.89 10.92 -5.05
N ASN A 95 10.58 11.79 -4.31
CA ASN A 95 10.26 12.10 -2.94
C ASN A 95 9.71 13.53 -2.81
N PHE A 96 8.49 13.68 -2.30
CA PHE A 96 7.83 14.98 -2.11
C PHE A 96 7.24 15.13 -0.72
N ASP A 97 7.00 16.38 -0.32
CA ASP A 97 6.25 16.72 0.88
C ASP A 97 4.99 17.53 0.51
N ALA A 98 3.93 17.39 1.33
CA ALA A 98 2.63 17.99 1.06
C ALA A 98 2.56 19.48 1.40
N LEU A 99 3.46 19.99 2.23
CA LEU A 99 3.61 21.40 2.58
C LEU A 99 4.79 22.06 1.86
N ASN A 100 5.54 21.31 1.05
CA ASN A 100 6.90 21.67 0.60
C ASN A 100 7.82 22.03 1.80
N ASP A 101 7.66 21.33 2.92
CA ASP A 101 8.52 21.48 4.08
C ASP A 101 9.80 20.63 3.91
N ALA A 102 10.95 21.30 3.81
CA ALA A 102 12.24 20.64 3.68
C ALA A 102 12.60 19.79 4.92
N GLU A 103 12.11 20.16 6.11
CA GLU A 103 12.36 19.40 7.35
C GLU A 103 11.58 18.08 7.38
N ASN A 104 10.45 17.98 6.68
CA ASN A 104 9.72 16.73 6.48
C ASN A 104 10.44 15.77 5.52
N LEU A 105 11.28 16.30 4.62
CA LEU A 105 12.08 15.51 3.70
C LEU A 105 13.46 15.17 4.26
N ARG A 106 13.95 15.94 5.24
CA ARG A 106 15.31 15.87 5.78
C ARG A 106 15.83 14.45 5.92
N PHE A 107 15.19 13.64 6.77
CA PHE A 107 15.67 12.28 7.05
C PHE A 107 15.74 11.43 5.77
N SER A 108 14.64 11.40 5.00
CA SER A 108 14.58 10.57 3.79
C SER A 108 15.60 10.99 2.72
N VAL A 109 15.87 12.29 2.57
CA VAL A 109 16.88 12.84 1.66
C VAL A 109 18.29 12.51 2.16
N GLU A 110 18.60 12.79 3.44
CA GLU A 110 19.90 12.47 4.04
C GLU A 110 20.21 10.98 3.92
N TYR A 111 19.25 10.11 4.28
CA TYR A 111 19.41 8.67 4.25
C TYR A 111 19.63 8.14 2.83
N MET A 112 18.77 8.54 1.87
CA MET A 112 18.91 8.08 0.48
C MET A 112 20.22 8.56 -0.14
N ALA A 113 20.58 9.84 0.05
CA ALA A 113 21.81 10.42 -0.48
C ALA A 113 23.06 9.72 0.09
N ALA A 114 23.14 9.55 1.42
CA ALA A 114 24.27 8.86 2.05
C ALA A 114 24.35 7.39 1.62
N SER A 115 23.22 6.68 1.61
CA SER A 115 23.19 5.26 1.25
C SER A 115 23.58 5.00 -0.22
N ASP A 116 23.18 5.89 -1.13
CA ASP A 116 23.57 5.80 -2.53
C ASP A 116 25.05 6.13 -2.74
N ALA A 117 25.57 7.16 -2.07
CA ALA A 117 26.99 7.51 -2.10
C ALA A 117 27.86 6.35 -1.59
N ASP A 118 27.46 5.72 -0.49
CA ASP A 118 28.13 4.53 0.04
C ASP A 118 28.05 3.36 -0.95
N ALA A 119 26.87 3.07 -1.52
CA ALA A 119 26.72 2.02 -2.52
C ALA A 119 27.63 2.26 -3.73
N ASN A 120 27.69 3.50 -4.23
CA ASN A 120 28.54 3.88 -5.35
C ASN A 120 30.03 3.68 -5.03
N LYS A 121 30.49 4.17 -3.87
CA LYS A 121 31.87 4.01 -3.42
C LYS A 121 32.31 2.55 -3.34
N HIS A 122 31.46 1.68 -2.79
CA HIS A 122 31.76 0.25 -2.71
C HIS A 122 31.77 -0.42 -4.09
N ASN A 123 30.83 -0.06 -4.96
CA ASN A 123 30.83 -0.56 -6.34
C ASN A 123 32.05 -0.10 -7.13
N ASP A 124 32.48 1.15 -7.00
CA ASP A 124 33.69 1.68 -7.66
C ASP A 124 34.94 0.90 -7.22
N ALA A 125 35.06 0.60 -5.92
CA ALA A 125 36.15 -0.22 -5.39
C ALA A 125 36.13 -1.66 -5.94
N LEU A 126 34.94 -2.26 -6.09
CA LEU A 126 34.79 -3.59 -6.68
C LEU A 126 35.16 -3.59 -8.16
N LEU A 127 34.67 -2.62 -8.92
CA LEU A 127 34.97 -2.47 -10.35
C LEU A 127 36.46 -2.23 -10.58
N ALA A 128 37.11 -1.39 -9.77
CA ALA A 128 38.56 -1.18 -9.82
C ALA A 128 39.35 -2.47 -9.51
N ALA A 129 38.79 -3.39 -8.71
CA ALA A 129 39.35 -4.70 -8.41
C ALA A 129 38.95 -5.80 -9.43
N GLY A 130 38.29 -5.45 -10.54
CA GLY A 130 37.83 -6.41 -11.55
C GLY A 130 36.65 -7.29 -11.10
N LYS A 131 35.94 -6.89 -10.03
CA LYS A 131 34.76 -7.57 -9.51
C LYS A 131 33.48 -6.85 -9.94
N PRO A 132 32.36 -7.56 -10.14
CA PRO A 132 31.09 -6.92 -10.49
C PRO A 132 30.55 -6.07 -9.34
N ALA A 133 29.80 -5.03 -9.67
CA ALA A 133 29.03 -4.26 -8.69
C ALA A 133 28.03 -5.17 -7.96
N VAL A 134 27.90 -4.99 -6.63
CA VAL A 134 26.99 -5.78 -5.78
C VAL A 134 26.01 -4.93 -4.97
N HIS A 135 26.26 -3.62 -4.82
CA HIS A 135 25.40 -2.73 -4.05
C HIS A 135 24.40 -2.02 -4.96
N LYS A 136 23.11 -2.06 -4.60
CA LYS A 136 22.04 -1.40 -5.37
C LYS A 136 22.07 0.10 -5.13
N ARG A 137 22.08 0.88 -6.21
CA ARG A 137 22.02 2.34 -6.19
C ARG A 137 20.58 2.85 -6.29
N LEU A 138 20.35 4.01 -5.69
CA LEU A 138 19.08 4.73 -5.72
C LEU A 138 19.26 6.04 -6.49
N HIS A 139 18.29 6.37 -7.34
CA HIS A 139 18.21 7.69 -7.95
C HIS A 139 17.26 8.55 -7.10
N LEU A 140 17.82 9.51 -6.35
CA LEU A 140 17.07 10.45 -5.53
C LEU A 140 16.51 11.58 -6.41
N GLN A 141 15.20 11.57 -6.64
CA GLN A 141 14.48 12.64 -7.33
C GLN A 141 13.66 13.46 -6.32
N VAL A 142 14.11 14.67 -5.98
CA VAL A 142 13.32 15.56 -5.12
C VAL A 142 12.20 16.22 -5.92
N ALA A 143 10.98 16.19 -5.41
CA ALA A 143 9.81 16.72 -6.10
C ALA A 143 9.26 17.97 -5.40
N LEU A 144 9.08 19.02 -6.20
CA LEU A 144 8.51 20.30 -5.80
C LEU A 144 7.01 20.27 -6.13
N SER A 145 6.15 20.21 -5.11
CA SER A 145 4.70 20.28 -5.30
C SER A 145 4.34 21.66 -5.85
N TYR A 146 3.99 21.73 -7.13
CA TYR A 146 3.75 23.00 -7.82
C TYR A 146 2.37 23.56 -7.45
N VAL A 147 2.34 24.86 -7.14
CA VAL A 147 1.16 25.65 -6.85
C VAL A 147 1.34 26.97 -7.58
N ARG A 148 0.27 27.48 -8.18
CA ARG A 148 0.33 28.80 -8.82
C ARG A 148 0.51 29.89 -7.74
N PRO A 149 1.49 30.79 -7.86
CA PRO A 149 1.64 31.90 -6.92
C PRO A 149 0.42 32.84 -7.02
N GLN A 150 0.04 33.45 -5.89
CA GLN A 150 -1.09 34.39 -5.84
C GLN A 150 -0.75 35.77 -6.45
N SER A 151 0.53 36.11 -6.54
CA SER A 151 1.01 37.33 -7.17
C SER A 151 2.33 37.08 -7.90
N ASN A 152 2.70 38.01 -8.79
CA ASN A 152 3.96 37.95 -9.53
C ASN A 152 5.15 38.53 -8.76
N ALA A 153 4.99 38.85 -7.47
CA ALA A 153 6.08 39.37 -6.66
C ALA A 153 7.16 38.31 -6.45
N SER A 154 8.44 38.70 -6.49
CA SER A 154 9.56 37.77 -6.38
C SER A 154 9.68 37.10 -5.00
N ASP A 155 9.11 37.71 -3.98
CA ASP A 155 9.04 37.25 -2.59
C ASP A 155 7.73 36.54 -2.25
N ALA A 156 6.79 36.44 -3.19
CA ALA A 156 5.56 35.71 -2.99
C ALA A 156 5.82 34.20 -2.80
N SER A 157 5.02 33.57 -1.95
CA SER A 157 4.93 32.11 -1.86
C SER A 157 4.71 31.51 -3.25
N TYR A 158 5.44 30.43 -3.55
CA TYR A 158 5.39 29.72 -4.84
C TYR A 158 5.84 30.55 -6.06
N SER A 159 6.57 31.65 -5.85
CA SER A 159 7.29 32.34 -6.92
C SER A 159 8.42 31.48 -7.51
N THR A 160 9.08 31.94 -8.58
CA THR A 160 10.27 31.23 -9.10
C THR A 160 11.38 31.17 -8.06
N ARG A 161 11.58 32.26 -7.29
CA ARG A 161 12.57 32.33 -6.21
C ARG A 161 12.26 31.31 -5.11
N TYR A 162 10.98 31.15 -4.74
CA TYR A 162 10.54 30.12 -3.81
C TYR A 162 11.04 28.73 -4.22
N TYR A 163 10.77 28.32 -5.48
CA TYR A 163 11.10 26.97 -5.92
C TYR A 163 12.60 26.73 -6.07
N VAL A 164 13.35 27.74 -6.52
CA VAL A 164 14.82 27.67 -6.59
C VAL A 164 15.42 27.52 -5.19
N ASN A 165 14.99 28.34 -4.23
CA ASN A 165 15.48 28.27 -2.85
C ASN A 165 15.10 26.95 -2.18
N TYR A 166 13.89 26.45 -2.41
CA TYR A 166 13.45 25.17 -1.87
C TYR A 166 14.27 24.01 -2.44
N ALA A 167 14.48 23.97 -3.76
CA ALA A 167 15.32 22.96 -4.39
C ALA A 167 16.77 23.03 -3.88
N GLN A 168 17.34 24.24 -3.81
CA GLN A 168 18.68 24.47 -3.25
C GLN A 168 18.79 23.94 -1.82
N ARG A 169 17.77 24.15 -0.98
CA ARG A 169 17.76 23.62 0.38
C ARG A 169 17.82 22.10 0.42
N LEU A 170 17.10 21.41 -0.47
CA LEU A 170 17.14 19.95 -0.55
C LEU A 170 18.49 19.43 -1.06
N LEU A 171 19.12 20.15 -2.00
CA LEU A 171 20.49 19.86 -2.45
C LEU A 171 21.50 19.99 -1.32
N GLU A 172 21.41 21.04 -0.51
CA GLU A 172 22.26 21.24 0.67
C GLU A 172 22.10 20.12 1.70
N ILE A 173 20.86 19.67 1.95
CA ILE A 173 20.58 18.57 2.88
C ILE A 173 21.26 17.28 2.40
N ALA A 174 21.13 16.93 1.11
CA ALA A 174 21.79 15.76 0.54
C ALA A 174 23.32 15.87 0.61
N SER A 175 23.86 17.04 0.26
CA SER A 175 25.30 17.31 0.29
C SER A 175 25.88 17.22 1.71
N ALA A 176 25.17 17.75 2.71
CA ALA A 176 25.58 17.66 4.11
C ALA A 176 25.62 16.21 4.64
N ALA A 177 24.83 15.31 4.05
CA ALA A 177 24.86 13.87 4.33
C ALA A 177 25.96 13.12 3.55
N GLY A 178 26.75 13.80 2.72
CA GLY A 178 27.82 13.20 1.93
C GLY A 178 27.39 12.60 0.59
N GLY A 179 26.15 12.84 0.16
CA GLY A 179 25.61 12.39 -1.13
C GLY A 179 25.11 13.52 -2.02
N SER A 180 24.25 13.19 -2.98
CA SER A 180 23.69 14.14 -3.94
C SER A 180 22.22 13.86 -4.24
N VAL A 181 21.53 14.85 -4.79
CA VAL A 181 20.25 14.65 -5.48
C VAL A 181 20.53 14.47 -6.97
N ASP A 182 19.95 13.43 -7.57
CA ASP A 182 20.20 13.08 -8.97
C ASP A 182 19.30 13.83 -9.96
N SER A 183 18.12 14.27 -9.53
CA SER A 183 17.21 15.09 -10.35
C SER A 183 16.19 15.88 -9.52
N ILE A 184 15.67 16.95 -10.08
CA ILE A 184 14.55 17.72 -9.52
C ILE A 184 13.30 17.45 -10.37
N CYS A 185 12.16 17.22 -9.73
CA CYS A 185 10.87 17.09 -10.40
C CYS A 185 9.98 18.30 -10.10
N ILE A 186 9.51 18.98 -11.13
CA ILE A 186 8.37 19.90 -11.03
C ILE A 186 7.11 19.02 -11.00
N LYS A 187 6.45 18.94 -9.85
CA LYS A 187 5.28 18.10 -9.66
C LYS A 187 4.00 18.94 -9.76
N ASP A 188 3.48 19.09 -10.96
CA ASP A 188 2.19 19.75 -11.24
C ASP A 188 1.02 18.75 -11.15
N MET A 189 0.57 18.48 -9.93
CA MET A 189 -0.48 17.51 -9.61
C MET A 189 -1.90 17.94 -10.00
N SER A 190 -2.11 19.24 -10.17
CA SER A 190 -3.43 19.85 -10.45
C SER A 190 -3.50 20.48 -11.83
N SER A 191 -2.44 20.35 -12.65
CA SER A 191 -2.36 20.96 -13.98
C SER A 191 -2.38 22.49 -13.93
N GLN A 192 -1.85 23.12 -12.87
CA GLN A 192 -1.91 24.58 -12.66
C GLN A 192 -0.77 25.35 -13.32
N LEU A 193 0.32 24.67 -13.72
CA LEU A 193 1.46 25.30 -14.39
C LEU A 193 1.00 25.92 -15.71
N THR A 194 1.54 27.09 -16.03
CA THR A 194 1.25 27.79 -17.29
C THR A 194 2.50 27.81 -18.16
N PRO A 195 2.37 27.92 -19.50
CA PRO A 195 3.53 27.97 -20.39
C PRO A 195 4.52 29.09 -20.02
N ALA A 196 4.03 30.29 -19.72
CA ALA A 196 4.88 31.41 -19.29
C ALA A 196 5.66 31.09 -18.00
N ARG A 197 5.01 30.43 -17.03
CA ARG A 197 5.68 30.02 -15.79
C ARG A 197 6.67 28.89 -16.02
N ALA A 198 6.40 27.95 -16.93
CA ALA A 198 7.35 26.92 -17.32
C ALA A 198 8.61 27.51 -17.96
N GLN A 199 8.44 28.52 -18.83
CA GLN A 199 9.54 29.23 -19.50
C GLN A 199 10.49 29.90 -18.49
N GLU A 200 9.98 30.38 -17.36
CA GLU A 200 10.78 30.98 -16.29
C GLU A 200 11.36 29.94 -15.33
N LEU A 201 10.54 28.97 -14.91
CA LEU A 201 10.89 28.05 -13.83
C LEU A 201 11.86 26.94 -14.26
N VAL A 202 11.69 26.38 -15.46
CA VAL A 202 12.53 25.27 -15.93
C VAL A 202 14.01 25.68 -16.02
N PRO A 203 14.38 26.79 -16.71
CA PRO A 203 15.78 27.23 -16.76
C PRO A 203 16.33 27.63 -15.39
N ALA A 204 15.51 28.24 -14.52
CA ALA A 204 15.93 28.65 -13.19
C ALA A 204 16.31 27.46 -12.30
N LEU A 205 15.58 26.34 -12.40
CA LEU A 205 15.92 25.11 -11.69
C LEU A 205 17.11 24.38 -12.32
N GLN A 206 17.23 24.35 -13.65
CA GLN A 206 18.38 23.75 -14.34
C GLN A 206 19.70 24.46 -13.99
N ALA A 207 19.66 25.76 -13.69
CA ALA A 207 20.83 26.53 -13.26
C ALA A 207 21.45 26.03 -11.94
N LEU A 208 20.72 25.21 -11.16
CA LEU A 208 21.26 24.53 -9.97
C LEU A 208 22.20 23.35 -10.30
N GLY A 209 22.37 23.02 -11.59
CA GLY A 209 23.32 21.99 -12.04
C GLY A 209 22.81 20.56 -11.99
N VAL A 210 21.50 20.37 -11.82
CA VAL A 210 20.84 19.05 -11.68
C VAL A 210 19.73 18.92 -12.74
N PRO A 211 19.56 17.73 -13.38
CA PRO A 211 18.48 17.50 -14.35
C PRO A 211 17.09 17.81 -13.79
N VAL A 212 16.26 18.48 -14.58
CA VAL A 212 14.87 18.83 -14.21
C VAL A 212 13.89 17.98 -15.02
N VAL A 213 12.94 17.35 -14.34
CA VAL A 213 11.89 16.49 -14.91
C VAL A 213 10.52 17.13 -14.64
N LEU A 214 9.58 16.96 -15.58
CA LEU A 214 8.23 17.48 -15.46
C LEU A 214 7.20 16.34 -15.27
N HIS A 215 6.52 16.37 -14.13
CA HIS A 215 5.28 15.64 -13.89
C HIS A 215 4.12 16.61 -14.05
N CYS A 216 3.23 16.37 -15.01
CA CYS A 216 2.09 17.26 -15.30
C CYS A 216 0.85 16.45 -15.66
N HIS A 217 -0.24 16.68 -14.92
CA HIS A 217 -1.53 16.10 -15.23
C HIS A 217 -2.18 16.80 -16.44
N SER A 218 -2.90 16.04 -17.25
CA SER A 218 -3.59 16.47 -18.47
C SER A 218 -5.05 16.90 -18.24
N THR A 219 -5.43 17.22 -17.00
CA THR A 219 -6.82 17.52 -16.68
C THR A 219 -7.31 18.73 -17.50
N ASP A 220 -6.45 19.74 -17.68
CA ASP A 220 -6.55 20.71 -18.78
C ASP A 220 -5.51 20.33 -19.85
N GLU A 221 -5.90 19.46 -20.78
CA GLU A 221 -5.02 18.88 -21.79
C GLU A 221 -4.33 19.94 -22.67
N ALA A 222 -5.05 21.00 -23.04
CA ALA A 222 -4.51 22.09 -23.86
C ALA A 222 -3.40 22.83 -23.12
N ARG A 223 -3.64 23.17 -21.84
CA ARG A 223 -2.63 23.82 -20.99
C ARG A 223 -1.43 22.92 -20.73
N ALA A 224 -1.67 21.66 -20.36
CA ALA A 224 -0.62 20.68 -20.07
C ALA A 224 0.28 20.44 -21.30
N THR A 225 -0.31 20.32 -22.49
CA THR A 225 0.44 20.16 -23.75
C THR A 225 1.29 21.38 -24.06
N ALA A 226 0.74 22.59 -23.89
CA ALA A 226 1.50 23.82 -24.10
C ALA A 226 2.65 23.98 -23.09
N VAL A 227 2.44 23.60 -21.82
CA VAL A 227 3.47 23.57 -20.78
C VAL A 227 4.59 22.59 -21.13
N GLN A 228 4.23 21.37 -21.56
CA GLN A 228 5.20 20.36 -21.95
C GLN A 228 6.01 20.80 -23.18
N ALA A 229 5.38 21.42 -24.18
CA ALA A 229 6.09 21.98 -25.34
C ALA A 229 7.13 23.04 -24.93
N VAL A 230 6.74 24.00 -24.09
CA VAL A 230 7.68 25.03 -23.59
C VAL A 230 8.79 24.40 -22.73
N ALA A 231 8.47 23.40 -21.92
CA ALA A 231 9.48 22.68 -21.13
C ALA A 231 10.50 21.97 -22.04
N VAL A 232 10.07 21.35 -23.15
CA VAL A 232 10.97 20.77 -24.17
C VAL A 232 11.85 21.85 -24.79
N GLU A 233 11.30 22.99 -25.15
CA GLU A 233 12.07 24.13 -25.70
C GLU A 233 13.13 24.65 -24.71
N CYS A 234 12.83 24.59 -23.41
CA CYS A 234 13.77 24.94 -22.33
C CYS A 234 14.78 23.81 -22.01
N GLY A 235 14.71 22.66 -22.69
CA GLY A 235 15.63 21.55 -22.49
C GLY A 235 15.37 20.69 -21.25
N ILE A 236 14.11 20.56 -20.81
CA ILE A 236 13.69 19.63 -19.74
C ILE A 236 14.31 18.24 -19.96
N ALA A 237 14.81 17.61 -18.89
CA ALA A 237 15.50 16.32 -18.98
C ALA A 237 14.56 15.12 -19.13
N GLY A 238 13.29 15.28 -18.73
CA GLY A 238 12.28 14.24 -18.85
C GLY A 238 10.87 14.78 -18.68
N ILE A 239 9.90 14.14 -19.31
CA ILE A 239 8.47 14.43 -19.19
C ILE A 239 7.75 13.13 -18.92
N GLU A 240 6.82 13.16 -17.98
CA GLU A 240 5.93 12.03 -17.75
C GLU A 240 4.75 12.03 -18.70
N VAL A 241 4.44 10.83 -19.17
CA VAL A 241 3.43 10.54 -20.18
C VAL A 241 2.70 9.27 -19.79
N ALA A 242 1.48 9.12 -20.30
CA ALA A 242 0.71 7.89 -20.21
C ALA A 242 0.46 7.32 -21.61
N VAL A 243 0.01 6.06 -21.67
CA VAL A 243 -0.34 5.39 -22.92
C VAL A 243 -1.83 5.10 -22.91
N GLU A 244 -2.53 5.43 -24.00
CA GLU A 244 -3.93 5.08 -24.20
C GLU A 244 -4.21 3.59 -23.91
N PRO A 245 -5.31 3.24 -23.19
CA PRO A 245 -6.42 4.10 -22.75
C PRO A 245 -6.26 4.72 -21.35
N LEU A 246 -5.04 4.72 -20.80
CA LEU A 246 -4.76 5.26 -19.46
C LEU A 246 -4.34 6.74 -19.45
N SER A 247 -4.18 7.35 -20.63
CA SER A 247 -3.83 8.77 -20.81
C SER A 247 -5.06 9.70 -20.80
N GLY A 248 -4.83 11.01 -20.79
CA GLY A 248 -5.87 12.04 -20.87
C GLY A 248 -6.68 12.23 -19.58
N GLY A 249 -7.55 13.24 -19.55
CA GLY A 249 -8.33 13.60 -18.35
C GLY A 249 -7.45 13.83 -17.13
N ALA A 250 -7.84 13.31 -15.98
CA ALA A 250 -7.08 13.42 -14.73
C ALA A 250 -5.73 12.67 -14.70
N SER A 251 -5.33 11.99 -15.78
CA SER A 251 -4.04 11.29 -15.95
C SER A 251 -2.97 12.24 -16.50
N HIS A 252 -1.96 11.71 -17.20
CA HIS A 252 -0.98 12.45 -18.00
C HIS A 252 -1.36 12.46 -19.48
N ASN A 253 -0.74 13.36 -20.25
CA ASN A 253 -0.88 13.41 -21.71
C ASN A 253 -0.44 12.09 -22.35
N ASP A 254 -1.08 11.75 -23.48
CA ASP A 254 -0.69 10.58 -24.25
C ASP A 254 0.71 10.78 -24.83
N ILE A 255 1.53 9.73 -24.75
CA ILE A 255 2.87 9.71 -25.33
C ILE A 255 2.87 10.13 -26.79
N GLN A 256 1.85 9.80 -27.59
CA GLN A 256 1.82 10.17 -29.02
C GLN A 256 1.72 11.68 -29.23
N THR A 257 1.02 12.40 -28.34
CA THR A 257 0.95 13.86 -28.40
C THR A 257 2.34 14.47 -28.18
N ILE A 258 3.06 13.97 -27.16
CA ILE A 258 4.34 14.53 -26.72
C ILE A 258 5.50 14.10 -27.62
N ALA A 259 5.45 12.86 -28.10
CA ALA A 259 6.36 12.30 -29.09
C ALA A 259 6.57 13.15 -30.34
N SER A 260 5.53 13.89 -30.76
CA SER A 260 5.56 14.71 -31.96
C SER A 260 6.30 16.04 -31.78
N LEU A 261 6.59 16.43 -30.54
CA LEU A 261 7.24 17.69 -30.23
C LEU A 261 8.72 17.66 -30.64
N ARG A 262 9.18 18.75 -31.26
CA ARG A 262 10.58 18.93 -31.64
C ARG A 262 11.45 18.95 -30.39
N GLY A 263 12.46 18.09 -30.32
CA GLY A 263 13.38 17.99 -29.18
C GLY A 263 13.15 16.77 -28.30
N VAL A 264 12.04 16.05 -28.48
CA VAL A 264 11.79 14.77 -27.82
C VAL A 264 12.60 13.66 -28.48
N GLN A 265 13.20 12.79 -27.67
CA GLN A 265 13.99 11.64 -28.16
C GLN A 265 13.12 10.69 -28.98
N ARG A 266 13.68 10.14 -30.06
CA ARG A 266 13.01 9.10 -30.86
C ARG A 266 12.81 7.83 -30.03
N PHE A 267 11.62 7.26 -30.12
CA PHE A 267 11.22 5.99 -29.51
C PHE A 267 10.79 5.01 -30.60
N ASN A 268 10.66 3.73 -30.23
CA ASN A 268 10.23 2.70 -31.18
C ASN A 268 8.71 2.75 -31.37
N ILE A 269 8.26 3.37 -32.48
CA ILE A 269 6.84 3.58 -32.79
C ILE A 269 6.10 2.24 -32.94
N GLU A 270 6.69 1.24 -33.59
CA GLU A 270 6.04 -0.08 -33.78
C GLU A 270 5.80 -0.79 -32.43
N GLN A 271 6.75 -0.65 -31.50
CA GLN A 271 6.59 -1.19 -30.15
C GLN A 271 5.58 -0.37 -29.33
N LEU A 272 5.49 0.94 -29.57
CA LEU A 272 4.47 1.78 -28.95
C LEU A 272 3.05 1.36 -29.38
N ASP A 273 2.82 1.08 -30.67
CA ASP A 273 1.53 0.58 -31.16
C ASP A 273 1.17 -0.78 -30.55
N SER A 274 2.18 -1.64 -30.38
CA SER A 274 2.02 -2.93 -29.69
C SER A 274 1.67 -2.75 -28.21
N LEU A 275 2.33 -1.83 -27.52
CA LEU A 275 2.03 -1.48 -26.13
C LEU A 275 0.62 -0.91 -25.99
N ARG A 276 0.22 -0.01 -26.88
CA ARG A 276 -1.14 0.57 -26.91
C ARG A 276 -2.20 -0.51 -27.10
N THR A 277 -2.02 -1.39 -28.08
CA THR A 277 -2.93 -2.52 -28.32
C THR A 277 -3.07 -3.39 -27.08
N LEU A 278 -1.95 -3.65 -26.38
CA LEU A 278 -1.95 -4.40 -25.14
C LEU A 278 -2.69 -3.66 -24.01
N CYS A 279 -2.45 -2.35 -23.86
CA CYS A 279 -3.14 -1.51 -22.89
C CYS A 279 -4.65 -1.48 -23.15
N GLN A 280 -5.09 -1.35 -24.40
CA GLN A 280 -6.50 -1.40 -24.77
C GLN A 280 -7.13 -2.76 -24.42
N ARG A 281 -6.42 -3.86 -24.71
CA ARG A 281 -6.92 -5.20 -24.38
C ARG A 281 -7.06 -5.43 -22.87
N ILE A 282 -6.15 -4.89 -22.06
CA ILE A 282 -6.15 -5.13 -20.61
C ILE A 282 -7.08 -4.16 -19.87
N PHE A 283 -7.11 -2.89 -20.28
CA PHE A 283 -7.69 -1.80 -19.48
C PHE A 283 -8.88 -1.10 -20.14
N SER A 284 -9.40 -1.57 -21.28
CA SER A 284 -10.52 -0.89 -21.96
C SER A 284 -11.76 -0.78 -21.09
N GLU A 285 -12.10 -1.83 -20.33
CA GLU A 285 -13.25 -1.84 -19.42
C GLU A 285 -13.06 -0.84 -18.28
N GLU A 286 -11.91 -0.86 -17.60
CA GLU A 286 -11.60 0.09 -16.52
C GLU A 286 -11.47 1.53 -17.03
N ALA A 287 -10.87 1.73 -18.20
CA ALA A 287 -10.72 3.05 -18.81
C ALA A 287 -12.09 3.65 -19.18
N SER A 288 -13.02 2.83 -19.67
CA SER A 288 -14.39 3.28 -19.98
C SER A 288 -15.20 3.68 -18.75
N SER A 289 -14.81 3.19 -17.56
CA SER A 289 -15.47 3.48 -16.27
C SER A 289 -14.72 4.52 -15.43
N ARG A 290 -13.78 5.25 -16.05
CA ARG A 290 -13.07 6.36 -15.42
C ARG A 290 -14.03 7.44 -14.94
N LYS A 291 -14.03 7.66 -13.63
CA LYS A 291 -14.96 8.57 -12.95
C LYS A 291 -14.74 10.04 -13.32
N ASP A 292 -13.54 10.43 -13.73
CA ASP A 292 -13.25 11.79 -14.16
C ASP A 292 -13.94 12.15 -15.49
N PHE A 293 -14.13 11.18 -16.39
CA PHE A 293 -14.86 11.40 -17.65
C PHE A 293 -16.37 11.57 -17.46
N ALA A 294 -16.92 11.16 -16.30
CA ALA A 294 -18.31 11.40 -15.95
C ALA A 294 -18.57 12.85 -15.48
N ILE A 295 -17.53 13.65 -15.22
CA ILE A 295 -17.65 15.03 -14.73
C ILE A 295 -17.70 15.98 -15.92
N GLN A 296 -18.66 16.91 -15.90
CA GLN A 296 -18.76 17.92 -16.94
C GLN A 296 -17.50 18.77 -17.02
N ILE A 297 -17.05 19.09 -18.24
CA ILE A 297 -15.80 19.81 -18.48
C ILE A 297 -15.72 21.17 -17.77
N GLY A 298 -16.85 21.87 -17.63
CA GLY A 298 -16.93 23.14 -16.90
C GLY A 298 -16.63 22.95 -15.41
N SER A 299 -17.26 21.95 -14.77
CA SER A 299 -17.02 21.58 -13.38
C SER A 299 -15.59 21.09 -13.13
N LEU A 300 -15.03 20.34 -14.07
CA LEU A 300 -13.64 19.88 -14.02
C LEU A 300 -12.67 21.06 -14.07
N LYS A 301 -12.88 22.04 -14.97
CA LYS A 301 -12.09 23.28 -15.01
C LYS A 301 -12.19 24.10 -13.72
N GLN A 302 -13.38 24.19 -13.11
CA GLN A 302 -13.55 24.84 -11.82
C GLN A 302 -12.70 24.17 -10.72
N LEU A 303 -12.77 22.84 -10.61
CA LEU A 303 -11.99 22.09 -9.61
C LEU A 303 -10.47 22.24 -9.83
N ILE A 304 -10.02 22.28 -11.09
CA ILE A 304 -8.62 22.56 -11.43
C ILE A 304 -8.20 23.96 -11.01
N GLU A 305 -8.98 25.00 -11.31
CA GLU A 305 -8.66 26.37 -10.90
C GLU A 305 -8.66 26.51 -9.36
N ALA A 306 -9.43 25.68 -8.66
CA ALA A 306 -9.40 25.56 -7.20
C ALA A 306 -8.13 24.83 -6.67
N GLY A 307 -7.32 24.26 -7.57
CA GLY A 307 -6.09 23.53 -7.23
C GLY A 307 -6.30 22.08 -6.83
N ILE A 308 -7.49 21.51 -7.06
CA ILE A 308 -7.76 20.10 -6.74
C ILE A 308 -6.93 19.20 -7.67
N PRO A 309 -6.10 18.29 -7.12
CA PRO A 309 -5.31 17.36 -7.93
C PRO A 309 -6.18 16.46 -8.81
N GLY A 310 -5.65 16.07 -9.98
CA GLY A 310 -6.38 15.20 -10.91
C GLY A 310 -6.96 13.95 -10.25
N GLY A 311 -6.13 13.22 -9.49
CA GLY A 311 -6.57 12.01 -8.78
C GLY A 311 -7.60 12.25 -7.67
N ALA A 312 -7.75 13.48 -7.15
CA ALA A 312 -8.70 13.83 -6.10
C ALA A 312 -10.07 14.29 -6.65
N ILE A 313 -10.12 14.80 -7.89
CA ILE A 313 -11.32 15.37 -8.51
C ILE A 313 -12.55 14.44 -8.41
N PRO A 314 -12.48 13.14 -8.78
CA PRO A 314 -13.65 12.27 -8.71
C PRO A 314 -14.19 12.06 -7.30
N PHE A 315 -13.31 12.06 -6.30
CA PHE A 315 -13.70 11.90 -4.90
C PHE A 315 -14.36 13.16 -4.36
N VAL A 316 -13.78 14.34 -4.64
CA VAL A 316 -14.36 15.63 -4.25
C VAL A 316 -15.72 15.84 -4.91
N ALA A 317 -15.86 15.55 -6.20
CA ALA A 317 -17.13 15.67 -6.91
C ALA A 317 -18.20 14.72 -6.34
N HIS A 318 -17.82 13.49 -6.01
CA HIS A 318 -18.72 12.52 -5.38
C HIS A 318 -19.18 12.97 -3.99
N ASP A 319 -18.27 13.46 -3.15
CA ASP A 319 -18.59 13.93 -1.80
C ASP A 319 -19.46 15.21 -1.86
N LEU A 320 -19.19 16.13 -2.79
CA LEU A 320 -20.05 17.30 -3.01
C LEU A 320 -21.47 16.90 -3.43
N SER A 321 -21.59 15.98 -4.39
CA SER A 321 -22.89 15.46 -4.82
C SER A 321 -23.63 14.76 -3.68
N THR A 322 -22.94 13.94 -2.88
CA THR A 322 -23.54 13.15 -1.81
C THR A 322 -23.95 14.01 -0.61
N TYR A 323 -23.08 14.93 -0.19
CA TYR A 323 -23.26 15.64 1.08
C TYR A 323 -23.73 17.08 0.93
N VAL A 324 -23.28 17.81 -0.10
CA VAL A 324 -23.61 19.24 -0.26
C VAL A 324 -24.87 19.41 -1.09
N CYS A 325 -24.95 18.77 -2.26
CA CYS A 325 -26.13 18.86 -3.12
C CYS A 325 -27.39 18.35 -2.39
N GLY A 326 -27.33 17.18 -1.76
CA GLY A 326 -28.46 16.62 -1.02
C GLY A 326 -28.88 17.47 0.19
N MET A 327 -27.93 18.11 0.88
CA MET A 327 -28.22 18.86 2.10
C MET A 327 -28.65 20.30 1.84
N LEU A 328 -28.09 20.94 0.81
CA LEU A 328 -28.40 22.34 0.45
C LEU A 328 -29.43 22.45 -0.69
N GLY A 329 -29.79 21.35 -1.35
CA GLY A 329 -30.76 21.36 -2.45
C GLY A 329 -30.23 22.03 -3.72
N VAL A 330 -28.92 21.98 -3.95
CA VAL A 330 -28.23 22.62 -5.08
C VAL A 330 -27.65 21.57 -6.04
N GLU A 331 -27.47 21.94 -7.30
CA GLU A 331 -26.82 21.07 -8.29
C GLU A 331 -25.29 21.09 -8.15
N LEU A 332 -24.62 20.08 -8.72
CA LEU A 332 -23.16 19.91 -8.59
C LEU A 332 -22.34 21.14 -9.00
N PRO A 333 -22.62 21.84 -10.12
CA PRO A 333 -21.85 23.04 -10.49
C PRO A 333 -21.96 24.18 -9.45
N GLU A 334 -23.13 24.34 -8.83
CA GLU A 334 -23.34 25.32 -7.76
C GLU A 334 -22.63 24.90 -6.48
N ALA A 335 -22.70 23.62 -6.10
CA ALA A 335 -21.95 23.07 -4.98
C ALA A 335 -20.43 23.26 -5.14
N ILE A 336 -19.90 23.11 -6.36
CA ILE A 336 -18.49 23.39 -6.67
C ILE A 336 -18.18 24.88 -6.49
N GLY A 337 -19.07 25.78 -6.91
CA GLY A 337 -18.92 27.22 -6.69
C GLY A 337 -18.84 27.57 -5.20
N LEU A 338 -19.74 27.01 -4.38
CA LEU A 338 -19.70 27.17 -2.92
C LEU A 338 -18.41 26.59 -2.31
N PHE A 339 -18.01 25.40 -2.78
CA PHE A 339 -16.76 24.76 -2.37
C PHE A 339 -15.53 25.63 -2.67
N GLN A 340 -15.46 26.25 -3.85
CA GLN A 340 -14.36 27.14 -4.21
C GLN A 340 -14.27 28.35 -3.29
N GLN A 341 -15.41 28.99 -2.98
CA GLN A 341 -15.45 30.15 -2.11
C GLN A 341 -14.98 29.80 -0.69
N GLU A 342 -15.50 28.71 -0.13
CA GLU A 342 -15.12 28.24 1.20
C GLU A 342 -13.65 27.77 1.24
N LEU A 343 -13.18 27.10 0.20
CA LEU A 343 -11.77 26.71 0.07
C LEU A 343 -10.85 27.91 0.04
N LEU A 344 -11.19 28.98 -0.70
CA LEU A 344 -10.40 30.21 -0.73
C LEU A 344 -10.35 30.89 0.65
N ALA A 345 -11.49 30.97 1.34
CA ALA A 345 -11.57 31.52 2.70
C ALA A 345 -10.74 30.71 3.70
N LEU A 346 -10.78 29.38 3.62
CA LEU A 346 -9.98 28.50 4.46
C LEU A 346 -8.48 28.59 4.12
N GLN A 347 -8.13 28.63 2.83
CA GLN A 347 -6.73 28.78 2.39
C GLN A 347 -6.11 30.10 2.84
N ALA A 348 -6.88 31.19 2.87
CA ALA A 348 -6.42 32.46 3.43
C ALA A 348 -6.08 32.35 4.92
N GLN A 349 -6.82 31.52 5.67
CA GLN A 349 -6.54 31.25 7.08
C GLN A 349 -5.36 30.29 7.29
N LEU A 350 -5.15 29.34 6.37
CA LEU A 350 -4.04 28.38 6.42
C LEU A 350 -2.72 28.94 5.88
N GLY A 351 -2.75 30.04 5.13
CA GLY A 351 -1.58 30.63 4.49
C GLY A 351 -1.24 30.06 3.11
N GLY A 352 -2.18 29.38 2.45
CA GLY A 352 -2.00 28.85 1.10
C GLY A 352 -1.27 27.50 1.07
N VAL A 353 -1.79 26.49 1.77
CA VAL A 353 -1.23 25.12 1.81
C VAL A 353 -1.36 24.44 0.44
N PRO A 354 -0.31 23.78 -0.10
CA PRO A 354 -0.42 23.02 -1.34
C PRO A 354 -1.46 21.91 -1.21
N LEU A 355 -2.31 21.74 -2.23
CA LEU A 355 -3.28 20.66 -2.27
C LEU A 355 -2.65 19.45 -2.95
N VAL A 356 -2.07 18.54 -2.18
CA VAL A 356 -1.54 17.24 -2.64
C VAL A 356 -1.71 16.22 -1.51
N THR A 357 -1.62 14.91 -1.76
CA THR A 357 -1.82 13.93 -0.67
C THR A 357 -0.80 14.12 0.47
N PRO A 358 -1.24 14.22 1.76
CA PRO A 358 -2.61 14.08 2.24
C PRO A 358 -3.41 15.39 2.38
N THR A 359 -2.78 16.58 2.27
CA THR A 359 -3.44 17.88 2.47
C THR A 359 -4.63 18.11 1.53
N ALA A 360 -4.59 17.65 0.28
CA ALA A 360 -5.71 17.74 -0.65
C ALA A 360 -6.98 17.06 -0.10
N ASP A 361 -6.86 15.84 0.44
CA ASP A 361 -7.99 15.10 1.01
C ASP A 361 -8.45 15.72 2.33
N ILE A 362 -7.51 16.13 3.18
CA ILE A 362 -7.78 16.73 4.49
C ILE A 362 -8.57 18.04 4.32
N ILE A 363 -8.05 18.96 3.51
CA ILE A 363 -8.64 20.28 3.32
C ILE A 363 -9.97 20.16 2.58
N SER A 364 -10.05 19.35 1.51
CA SER A 364 -11.32 19.19 0.77
C SER A 364 -12.44 18.64 1.67
N LYS A 365 -12.15 17.63 2.50
CA LYS A 365 -13.14 17.11 3.46
C LYS A 365 -13.52 18.13 4.51
N GLN A 366 -12.57 18.95 4.98
CA GLN A 366 -12.89 20.02 5.92
C GLN A 366 -13.78 21.10 5.28
N VAL A 367 -13.51 21.50 4.03
CA VAL A 367 -14.36 22.46 3.29
C VAL A 367 -15.77 21.92 3.13
N ILE A 368 -15.92 20.66 2.70
CA ILE A 368 -17.23 20.02 2.57
C ILE A 368 -17.94 19.97 3.94
N LYS A 369 -17.22 19.64 5.02
CA LYS A 369 -17.77 19.70 6.38
C LYS A 369 -18.19 21.11 6.79
N ALA A 370 -17.43 22.14 6.45
CA ALA A 370 -17.73 23.53 6.77
C ALA A 370 -19.03 23.98 6.06
N LEU A 371 -19.15 23.69 4.76
CA LEU A 371 -20.41 23.87 4.02
C LEU A 371 -21.56 23.11 4.70
N CYS A 372 -21.34 21.86 5.08
CA CYS A 372 -22.37 21.09 5.77
C CYS A 372 -22.74 21.65 7.16
N ASN A 373 -21.77 22.22 7.88
CA ASN A 373 -21.98 22.77 9.21
C ASN A 373 -22.85 24.05 9.18
N SER A 374 -22.85 24.80 8.08
CA SER A 374 -23.72 25.98 7.90
C SER A 374 -25.22 25.66 8.03
N ALA A 375 -25.62 24.42 7.76
CA ALA A 375 -27.01 23.96 7.89
C ALA A 375 -27.27 23.15 9.19
N ARG A 376 -26.27 23.00 10.06
CA ARG A 376 -26.38 22.24 11.31
C ARG A 376 -26.52 23.17 12.51
N ALA A 377 -27.25 22.72 13.54
CA ALA A 377 -27.18 23.38 14.84
C ALA A 377 -25.75 23.24 15.41
N GLY A 378 -25.27 24.25 16.13
CA GLY A 378 -23.87 24.35 16.56
C GLY A 378 -23.32 23.13 17.30
N GLN A 379 -24.16 22.46 18.11
CA GLN A 379 -23.79 21.23 18.83
C GLN A 379 -23.47 20.01 17.93
N TYR A 380 -23.89 20.05 16.66
CA TYR A 380 -23.64 18.99 15.67
C TYR A 380 -22.53 19.36 14.68
N ARG A 381 -21.81 20.47 14.93
CA ARG A 381 -20.66 20.87 14.13
C ARG A 381 -19.59 19.79 14.21
N THR A 382 -19.00 19.41 13.07
CA THR A 382 -17.89 18.46 13.03
C THR A 382 -16.66 19.04 12.34
N MET A 383 -15.48 18.71 12.85
CA MET A 383 -14.20 18.91 12.16
C MET A 383 -13.63 17.56 11.67
N ASP A 384 -12.72 17.57 10.71
CA ASP A 384 -11.91 16.40 10.39
C ASP A 384 -10.72 16.34 11.37
N PRO A 385 -10.49 15.23 12.09
CA PRO A 385 -9.38 15.15 13.07
C PRO A 385 -8.01 15.37 12.42
N ARG A 386 -7.84 15.01 11.14
CA ARG A 386 -6.59 15.25 10.41
C ARG A 386 -6.43 16.72 10.04
N PHE A 387 -7.54 17.44 9.85
CA PHE A 387 -7.52 18.88 9.68
C PHE A 387 -7.12 19.57 10.98
N CYS A 388 -7.66 19.13 12.12
CA CYS A 388 -7.21 19.59 13.44
C CYS A 388 -5.70 19.34 13.60
N ALA A 389 -5.23 18.14 13.28
CA ALA A 389 -3.80 17.80 13.36
C ALA A 389 -2.92 18.66 12.42
N LEU A 390 -3.42 18.99 11.22
CA LEU A 390 -2.75 19.90 10.29
C LEU A 390 -2.61 21.30 10.89
N VAL A 391 -3.69 21.88 11.42
CA VAL A 391 -3.67 23.23 12.03
C VAL A 391 -2.76 23.27 13.27
N LEU A 392 -2.72 22.19 14.05
CA LEU A 392 -1.88 22.09 15.25
C LEU A 392 -0.41 21.72 14.97
N GLY A 393 -0.04 21.55 13.69
CA GLY A 393 1.35 21.40 13.24
C GLY A 393 1.89 19.98 13.15
N HIS A 394 1.03 18.95 13.27
CA HIS A 394 1.46 17.54 13.22
C HIS A 394 1.92 17.09 11.82
N TYR A 395 1.64 17.87 10.77
CA TYR A 395 2.05 17.60 9.39
C TYR A 395 3.29 18.39 8.94
N GLY A 396 3.95 19.11 9.86
CA GLY A 396 5.07 20.00 9.55
C GLY A 396 4.62 21.45 9.50
N TRP A 397 5.48 22.31 8.95
CA TRP A 397 5.28 23.75 8.89
C TRP A 397 5.24 24.26 7.45
N LEU A 398 4.35 25.21 7.20
CA LEU A 398 4.35 25.94 5.94
C LEU A 398 5.49 26.98 5.98
N VAL A 399 6.33 27.00 4.96
CA VAL A 399 7.46 27.94 4.84
C VAL A 399 7.40 28.63 3.48
N ASN A 400 7.50 29.95 3.46
CA ASN A 400 7.76 30.71 2.25
C ASN A 400 9.25 30.64 1.94
N HIS A 401 9.67 29.72 1.07
CA HIS A 401 11.09 29.59 0.69
C HIS A 401 11.63 30.81 -0.06
N ALA A 402 10.78 31.74 -0.53
CA ALA A 402 11.26 32.96 -1.18
C ALA A 402 11.92 33.93 -0.20
N ASP A 403 11.51 33.96 1.07
CA ASP A 403 12.04 34.85 2.11
C ASP A 403 12.47 34.10 3.40
N GLY A 404 12.20 32.80 3.49
CA GLY A 404 12.51 31.94 4.63
C GLY A 404 11.50 32.02 5.78
N ALA A 405 10.42 32.78 5.64
CA ALA A 405 9.45 32.98 6.72
C ALA A 405 8.56 31.75 6.91
N ARG A 406 8.38 31.33 8.16
CA ARG A 406 7.34 30.37 8.53
C ARG A 406 5.98 31.06 8.43
N ILE A 407 5.04 30.42 7.73
CA ILE A 407 3.65 30.85 7.65
C ILE A 407 2.84 30.02 8.66
N ALA A 408 2.24 30.70 9.63
CA ALA A 408 1.35 30.09 10.60
C ALA A 408 -0.11 30.24 10.15
N PRO A 409 -1.00 29.27 10.49
CA PRO A 409 -2.42 29.50 10.41
C PRO A 409 -2.83 30.72 11.24
N THR A 410 -3.94 31.37 10.88
CA THR A 410 -4.45 32.51 11.66
C THR A 410 -4.78 32.08 13.09
N GLN A 411 -4.55 32.98 14.06
CA GLN A 411 -4.83 32.69 15.47
C GLN A 411 -6.29 32.27 15.68
N ALA A 412 -7.24 32.89 14.98
CA ALA A 412 -8.66 32.53 15.05
C ALA A 412 -8.93 31.08 14.63
N LEU A 413 -8.27 30.58 13.58
CA LEU A 413 -8.42 29.19 13.14
C LEU A 413 -7.79 28.23 14.15
N VAL A 414 -6.62 28.60 14.70
CA VAL A 414 -5.97 27.81 15.75
C VAL A 414 -6.90 27.71 16.96
N ASP A 415 -7.38 28.82 17.50
CA ASP A 415 -8.25 28.87 18.67
C ASP A 415 -9.52 28.02 18.48
N ASP A 416 -10.16 28.09 17.31
CA ASP A 416 -11.35 27.30 16.96
C ASP A 416 -11.05 25.78 16.98
N VAL A 417 -9.90 25.36 16.42
CA VAL A 417 -9.47 23.95 16.45
C VAL A 417 -9.13 23.50 17.87
N GLN A 418 -8.43 24.32 18.64
CA GLN A 418 -8.07 24.01 20.03
C GLN A 418 -9.33 23.83 20.89
N GLN A 419 -10.27 24.77 20.79
CA GLN A 419 -11.54 24.69 21.49
C GLN A 419 -12.34 23.44 21.08
N TYR A 420 -12.37 23.12 19.79
CA TYR A 420 -13.06 21.92 19.30
C TYR A 420 -12.44 20.64 19.87
N CYS A 421 -11.11 20.49 19.84
CA CYS A 421 -10.43 19.30 20.37
C CYS A 421 -10.57 19.20 21.89
N ALA A 422 -10.48 20.32 22.61
CA ALA A 422 -10.63 20.36 24.07
C ALA A 422 -12.02 19.94 24.55
N ALA A 423 -13.06 20.22 23.75
CA ALA A 423 -14.44 19.83 24.04
C ALA A 423 -14.70 18.33 23.89
N ILE A 424 -13.81 17.57 23.25
CA ILE A 424 -13.93 16.11 23.11
C ILE A 424 -13.39 15.45 24.38
N ALA A 425 -14.26 14.67 25.03
CA ALA A 425 -13.90 13.91 26.23
C ALA A 425 -12.84 12.84 25.92
N LEU A 426 -12.03 12.53 26.94
CA LEU A 426 -11.12 11.39 26.92
C LEU A 426 -11.92 10.09 27.09
N ASP A 427 -11.58 9.09 26.31
CA ASP A 427 -12.05 7.71 26.48
C ASP A 427 -11.19 6.99 27.55
N ASP A 428 -11.55 5.76 27.91
CA ASP A 428 -10.88 4.96 28.95
C ASP A 428 -9.39 4.69 28.63
N ASP A 429 -9.02 4.71 27.35
CA ASP A 429 -7.64 4.56 26.87
C ASP A 429 -6.83 5.87 26.91
N GLY A 430 -7.45 6.96 27.38
CA GLY A 430 -6.83 8.29 27.44
C GLY A 430 -6.75 8.99 26.09
N LEU A 431 -7.45 8.51 25.05
CA LEU A 431 -7.52 9.16 23.74
C LEU A 431 -8.80 9.99 23.60
N ARG A 432 -8.73 11.11 22.88
CA ARG A 432 -9.90 11.95 22.55
C ARG A 432 -10.68 11.34 21.40
N THR A 433 -11.64 10.47 21.70
CA THR A 433 -12.42 9.75 20.70
C THR A 433 -13.83 10.31 20.55
N HIS A 434 -14.20 10.68 19.32
CA HIS A 434 -15.57 11.09 18.99
C HIS A 434 -16.03 10.47 17.68
N ALA A 435 -17.20 9.81 17.70
CA ALA A 435 -17.77 9.10 16.57
C ALA A 435 -16.80 8.10 15.91
N GLY A 436 -16.05 7.36 16.73
CA GLY A 436 -15.08 6.36 16.29
C GLY A 436 -13.83 6.93 15.61
N ARG A 437 -13.52 8.21 15.85
CA ARG A 437 -12.31 8.88 15.35
C ARG A 437 -11.53 9.48 16.50
N VAL A 438 -10.21 9.35 16.44
CA VAL A 438 -9.27 9.92 17.41
C VAL A 438 -8.88 11.33 16.96
N TYR A 439 -8.95 12.28 17.89
CA TYR A 439 -8.55 13.68 17.70
C TYR A 439 -7.20 13.94 18.39
N PRO A 440 -6.39 14.89 17.87
CA PRO A 440 -5.13 15.27 18.51
C PRO A 440 -5.37 15.96 19.85
N GLU A 441 -4.30 16.05 20.66
CA GLU A 441 -4.32 16.95 21.82
C GLU A 441 -4.52 18.40 21.37
N PRO A 442 -5.20 19.24 22.16
CA PRO A 442 -5.53 20.60 21.76
C PRO A 442 -4.29 21.49 21.58
N GLU A 443 -3.16 21.20 22.24
CA GLU A 443 -1.99 22.07 22.16
C GLU A 443 -1.29 22.00 20.79
N SER A 444 -0.94 23.18 20.26
CA SER A 444 -0.10 23.25 19.06
C SER A 444 1.32 22.78 19.35
N LEU A 445 1.92 22.07 18.39
CA LEU A 445 3.29 21.60 18.51
C LEU A 445 4.28 22.78 18.56
N GLN A 446 5.08 22.79 19.62
CA GLN A 446 6.13 23.80 19.84
C GLN A 446 7.39 23.52 19.01
N GLN A 447 7.65 22.25 18.70
CA GLN A 447 8.76 21.80 17.87
C GLN A 447 8.23 21.16 16.60
N HIS A 448 9.07 21.15 15.57
CA HIS A 448 8.75 20.48 14.32
C HIS A 448 8.48 18.98 14.58
N PRO A 449 7.43 18.37 14.00
CA PRO A 449 7.04 16.99 14.33
C PRO A 449 8.12 15.94 14.04
N THR A 450 9.09 16.24 13.16
CA THR A 450 10.24 15.34 12.90
C THR A 450 11.36 15.44 13.95
N LYS A 451 11.30 16.39 14.88
CA LYS A 451 12.29 16.60 15.96
C LYS A 451 11.82 16.13 17.34
N GLY A 452 10.51 15.86 17.48
CA GLY A 452 9.91 15.36 18.73
C GLY A 452 10.08 13.84 18.91
N LYS A 453 9.56 13.31 20.02
CA LYS A 453 9.44 11.85 20.20
C LYS A 453 8.59 11.25 19.07
N ALA A 454 9.03 10.10 18.56
CA ALA A 454 8.33 9.37 17.51
C ALA A 454 6.84 9.20 17.87
N PRO A 455 5.90 9.45 16.94
CA PRO A 455 4.47 9.27 17.18
C PRO A 455 4.13 7.78 17.39
N GLN A 456 2.87 7.49 17.75
CA GLN A 456 2.25 6.18 18.03
C GLN A 456 2.76 4.94 17.24
N GLY A 457 3.37 5.14 16.07
CA GLY A 457 3.91 4.08 15.20
C GLY A 457 5.02 3.21 15.79
N ASP A 458 5.74 3.63 16.84
CA ASP A 458 6.76 2.76 17.46
C ASP A 458 6.13 1.65 18.31
N THR A 459 4.98 1.89 18.97
CA THR A 459 4.21 0.85 19.66
C THR A 459 3.55 -0.09 18.65
N GLU A 460 2.92 0.46 17.61
CA GLU A 460 2.33 -0.35 16.53
C GLU A 460 3.37 -1.20 15.81
N LEU A 461 4.61 -0.73 15.69
CA LEU A 461 5.71 -1.49 15.11
C LEU A 461 6.01 -2.76 15.93
N VAL A 462 6.12 -2.63 17.25
CA VAL A 462 6.41 -3.78 18.13
C VAL A 462 5.27 -4.79 18.06
N GLU A 463 4.03 -4.34 18.17
CA GLU A 463 2.84 -5.20 18.06
C GLU A 463 2.77 -5.90 16.69
N ALA A 464 3.04 -5.18 15.61
CA ALA A 464 3.08 -5.73 14.26
C ALA A 464 4.20 -6.77 14.11
N GLN A 465 5.39 -6.51 14.66
CA GLN A 465 6.50 -7.45 14.63
C GLN A 465 6.17 -8.75 15.36
N GLU A 466 5.64 -8.67 16.59
CA GLU A 466 5.20 -9.85 17.34
C GLU A 466 4.13 -10.63 16.58
N TYR A 467 3.16 -9.92 15.99
CA TYR A 467 2.07 -10.53 15.23
C TYR A 467 2.56 -11.28 13.98
N PHE A 468 3.41 -10.66 13.15
CA PHE A 468 3.91 -11.32 11.94
C PHE A 468 4.96 -12.38 12.24
N SER A 469 5.75 -12.24 13.31
CA SER A 469 6.68 -13.29 13.75
C SER A 469 5.93 -14.58 14.11
N ASP A 470 4.83 -14.48 14.89
CA ASP A 470 3.94 -15.62 15.17
C ASP A 470 3.33 -16.21 13.90
N LEU A 471 2.98 -15.37 12.92
CA LEU A 471 2.40 -15.82 11.66
C LEU A 471 3.42 -16.58 10.78
N PHE A 472 4.63 -16.05 10.62
CA PHE A 472 5.72 -16.66 9.85
C PHE A 472 6.19 -17.97 10.48
N GLN A 473 6.24 -18.04 11.82
CA GLN A 473 6.54 -19.28 12.54
C GLN A 473 5.50 -20.37 12.29
N ARG A 474 4.21 -20.02 12.24
CA ARG A 474 3.12 -21.00 12.10
C ARG A 474 2.82 -21.40 10.66
N TYR A 475 2.99 -20.49 9.71
CA TYR A 475 2.59 -20.66 8.31
C TYR A 475 3.70 -20.24 7.31
N PRO A 476 4.93 -20.78 7.42
CA PRO A 476 6.11 -20.28 6.72
C PRO A 476 5.93 -20.20 5.20
N HIS A 477 5.44 -21.27 4.56
CA HIS A 477 5.31 -21.29 3.09
C HIS A 477 4.28 -20.28 2.56
N SER A 478 3.17 -20.06 3.27
CA SER A 478 2.19 -19.04 2.85
C SER A 478 2.73 -17.63 3.03
N CYS A 479 3.51 -17.43 4.09
CA CYS A 479 4.18 -16.17 4.36
C CYS A 479 5.28 -15.90 3.30
N GLU A 480 6.18 -16.85 3.05
CA GLU A 480 7.23 -16.78 2.01
C GLU A 480 6.64 -16.54 0.61
N ASN A 481 5.52 -17.19 0.31
CA ASN A 481 4.79 -16.96 -0.94
C ASN A 481 4.19 -15.56 -1.03
N PHE A 482 3.94 -14.87 0.07
CA PHE A 482 3.37 -13.53 0.05
C PHE A 482 4.44 -12.44 0.05
N GLY A 483 5.45 -12.55 0.93
CA GLY A 483 6.48 -11.54 1.14
C GLY A 483 7.41 -11.86 2.30
N SER A 484 8.36 -10.97 2.57
CA SER A 484 9.17 -11.06 3.78
C SER A 484 8.39 -10.59 5.02
N GLU A 485 8.85 -10.98 6.21
CA GLU A 485 8.25 -10.52 7.47
C GLU A 485 8.32 -8.99 7.58
N SER A 486 9.45 -8.40 7.19
CA SER A 486 9.63 -6.94 7.19
C SER A 486 8.67 -6.23 6.24
N GLU A 487 8.41 -6.79 5.05
CA GLU A 487 7.40 -6.26 4.13
C GLU A 487 6.01 -6.30 4.79
N CYS A 488 5.64 -7.40 5.45
CA CYS A 488 4.35 -7.55 6.11
C CYS A 488 4.15 -6.56 7.26
N VAL A 489 5.18 -6.38 8.09
CA VAL A 489 5.19 -5.38 9.17
C VAL A 489 4.98 -3.97 8.62
N LEU A 490 5.73 -3.55 7.59
CA LEU A 490 5.57 -2.21 7.02
C LEU A 490 4.22 -2.03 6.31
N MET A 491 3.73 -3.05 5.60
CA MET A 491 2.39 -3.04 5.01
C MET A 491 1.31 -2.83 6.07
N HIS A 492 1.47 -3.46 7.25
CA HIS A 492 0.58 -3.25 8.36
C HIS A 492 0.72 -1.82 8.90
N VAL A 493 1.89 -1.38 9.34
CA VAL A 493 2.08 -0.05 9.93
C VAL A 493 1.67 1.10 8.98
N MET A 494 1.93 0.97 7.67
CA MET A 494 1.63 2.02 6.68
C MET A 494 0.26 1.89 6.01
N ARG A 495 -0.60 0.98 6.48
CA ARG A 495 -1.95 0.79 5.91
C ARG A 495 -2.84 2.01 6.15
N PRO A 496 -3.86 2.24 5.32
CA PRO A 496 -4.97 3.11 5.68
C PRO A 496 -5.72 2.54 6.88
N ALA A 497 -6.19 3.38 7.80
CA ALA A 497 -7.07 2.96 8.89
C ALA A 497 -8.33 2.25 8.36
N GLY A 498 -8.77 1.17 9.03
CA GLY A 498 -9.99 0.43 8.69
C GLY A 498 -9.79 -1.09 8.53
N LYS A 499 -10.59 -1.74 7.66
CA LYS A 499 -10.62 -3.22 7.48
C LYS A 499 -9.35 -3.82 6.86
N SER A 500 -8.32 -3.02 6.59
CA SER A 500 -7.05 -3.42 5.97
C SER A 500 -6.28 -4.47 6.78
N ASP A 501 -6.44 -4.48 8.10
CA ASP A 501 -5.78 -5.45 9.00
C ASP A 501 -6.05 -6.90 8.66
N ARG A 502 -7.33 -7.25 8.60
CA ARG A 502 -7.73 -8.63 8.28
C ARG A 502 -7.43 -8.98 6.84
N LEU A 503 -7.39 -7.99 5.94
CA LEU A 503 -7.11 -8.25 4.52
C LEU A 503 -5.69 -8.76 4.30
N ILE A 504 -4.68 -8.20 4.99
CA ILE A 504 -3.29 -8.66 4.87
C ILE A 504 -3.20 -10.11 5.33
N THR A 505 -3.67 -10.41 6.54
CA THR A 505 -3.66 -11.77 7.10
C THR A 505 -4.47 -12.75 6.24
N GLN A 506 -5.64 -12.33 5.76
CA GLN A 506 -6.45 -13.14 4.87
C GLN A 506 -5.73 -13.45 3.56
N SER A 507 -5.01 -12.48 2.97
CA SER A 507 -4.23 -12.71 1.75
C SER A 507 -3.05 -13.65 1.98
N ILE A 508 -2.34 -13.51 3.10
CA ILE A 508 -1.26 -14.43 3.47
C ILE A 508 -1.80 -15.85 3.62
N LEU A 509 -2.90 -16.02 4.36
CA LEU A 509 -3.42 -17.35 4.70
C LEU A 509 -4.32 -17.95 3.62
N ARG A 510 -4.71 -17.20 2.57
CA ARG A 510 -5.61 -17.68 1.51
C ARG A 510 -5.12 -18.97 0.84
N PRO A 511 -3.83 -19.13 0.46
CA PRO A 511 -3.36 -20.39 -0.11
C PRO A 511 -3.49 -21.55 0.88
N THR A 512 -3.14 -21.36 2.15
CA THR A 512 -3.31 -22.37 3.20
C THR A 512 -4.79 -22.72 3.37
N GLU A 513 -5.67 -21.73 3.45
CA GLU A 513 -7.12 -21.92 3.56
C GLU A 513 -7.66 -22.74 2.39
N ALA A 514 -7.31 -22.38 1.15
CA ALA A 514 -7.75 -23.07 -0.05
C ALA A 514 -7.26 -24.54 -0.08
N ARG A 515 -6.03 -24.79 0.35
CA ARG A 515 -5.47 -26.15 0.42
C ARG A 515 -6.11 -27.00 1.52
N LEU A 516 -6.40 -26.42 2.68
CA LEU A 516 -7.14 -27.11 3.74
C LEU A 516 -8.58 -27.44 3.29
N ARG A 517 -9.24 -26.52 2.59
CA ARG A 517 -10.55 -26.78 1.96
C ARG A 517 -10.46 -27.89 0.92
N ALA A 518 -9.42 -27.91 0.09
CA ALA A 518 -9.20 -28.98 -0.89
C ALA A 518 -8.90 -30.34 -0.23
N LEU A 519 -8.10 -30.38 0.86
CA LEU A 519 -7.88 -31.58 1.66
C LEU A 519 -9.18 -32.07 2.30
N LEU A 520 -9.98 -31.14 2.80
CA LEU A 520 -11.28 -31.45 3.36
C LEU A 520 -12.18 -32.05 2.27
N ASP A 521 -12.30 -31.43 1.10
CA ASP A 521 -13.05 -31.99 -0.04
C ASP A 521 -12.55 -33.38 -0.48
N ALA A 522 -11.23 -33.56 -0.51
CA ALA A 522 -10.59 -34.83 -0.87
C ALA A 522 -10.81 -35.93 0.18
N THR A 523 -11.14 -35.59 1.42
CA THR A 523 -11.39 -36.55 2.51
C THR A 523 -12.88 -36.77 2.75
N LEU A 524 -13.71 -35.75 2.51
CA LEU A 524 -15.14 -35.79 2.83
C LEU A 524 -15.93 -36.78 1.97
N HIS A 525 -15.58 -36.99 0.70
CA HIS A 525 -16.25 -38.00 -0.14
C HIS A 525 -15.92 -39.45 0.27
N LEU A 526 -14.84 -39.63 1.05
CA LEU A 526 -14.45 -40.90 1.66
C LEU A 526 -15.14 -41.12 3.02
N LEU A 527 -15.83 -40.10 3.55
CA LEU A 527 -16.64 -40.23 4.75
C LEU A 527 -17.99 -40.91 4.43
N PRO A 528 -18.55 -41.66 5.38
CA PRO A 528 -19.82 -42.34 5.17
C PRO A 528 -20.99 -41.39 4.86
N GLN A 529 -21.80 -41.77 3.87
CA GLN A 529 -23.18 -41.29 3.78
C GLN A 529 -23.99 -41.87 4.97
N ARG A 530 -25.11 -41.21 5.31
CA ARG A 530 -25.96 -41.42 6.51
C ARG A 530 -26.47 -42.86 6.78
N THR A 531 -26.08 -43.86 5.99
CA THR A 531 -26.73 -45.18 5.94
C THR A 531 -25.79 -46.38 6.16
N ILE A 532 -24.56 -46.20 6.63
CA ILE A 532 -23.63 -47.33 6.87
C ILE A 532 -23.29 -47.45 8.37
N PRO A 533 -23.33 -48.65 8.98
CA PRO A 533 -23.13 -48.85 10.43
C PRO A 533 -21.78 -48.33 10.93
N GLU A 534 -21.79 -47.74 12.12
CA GLU A 534 -20.65 -47.07 12.75
C GLU A 534 -19.60 -48.01 13.37
N SER A 535 -19.78 -49.33 13.36
CA SER A 535 -18.92 -50.22 14.19
C SER A 535 -18.87 -51.65 13.69
N ARG A 536 -17.69 -52.29 13.79
CA ARG A 536 -17.54 -53.76 13.81
C ARG A 536 -17.90 -54.31 15.20
N GLU A 537 -17.24 -53.79 16.24
CA GLU A 537 -17.56 -53.86 17.67
C GLU A 537 -16.88 -52.69 18.40
N LEU A 538 -17.51 -52.14 19.45
CA LEU A 538 -17.08 -50.88 20.08
C LEU A 538 -15.65 -50.92 20.67
N HIS A 539 -15.19 -52.11 21.09
CA HIS A 539 -13.84 -52.30 21.62
C HIS A 539 -12.76 -52.29 20.53
N GLY A 540 -12.99 -52.99 19.41
CA GLY A 540 -12.07 -52.99 18.27
C GLY A 540 -11.92 -51.62 17.60
N ASP A 541 -12.98 -50.81 17.60
CA ASP A 541 -12.92 -49.42 17.14
C ASP A 541 -12.09 -48.51 18.07
N GLU A 542 -12.12 -48.77 19.39
CA GLU A 542 -11.28 -48.05 20.37
C GLU A 542 -9.80 -48.43 20.20
N GLU A 543 -9.49 -49.71 19.96
CA GLU A 543 -8.11 -50.17 19.69
C GLU A 543 -7.56 -49.64 18.36
N THR A 544 -8.40 -49.58 17.32
CA THR A 544 -8.05 -49.00 16.02
C THR A 544 -7.70 -47.51 16.16
N ASP A 545 -8.53 -46.74 16.86
CA ASP A 545 -8.25 -45.32 17.12
C ASP A 545 -6.96 -45.12 17.92
N LEU A 546 -6.72 -45.97 18.92
CA LEU A 546 -5.50 -45.91 19.72
C LEU A 546 -4.25 -46.16 18.90
N ALA A 547 -4.28 -47.15 18.01
CA ALA A 547 -3.16 -47.47 17.13
C ALA A 547 -2.91 -46.34 16.10
N LEU A 548 -3.98 -45.83 15.50
CA LEU A 548 -3.90 -44.70 14.57
C LEU A 548 -3.36 -43.44 15.26
N LEU A 549 -3.84 -43.10 16.46
CA LEU A 549 -3.33 -41.97 17.23
C LEU A 549 -1.86 -42.16 17.59
N ARG A 550 -1.44 -43.35 18.04
CA ARG A 550 -0.02 -43.62 18.32
C ARG A 550 0.86 -43.50 17.08
N ALA A 551 0.39 -43.97 15.93
CA ALA A 551 1.11 -43.89 14.66
C ALA A 551 1.17 -42.46 14.11
N LEU A 552 0.13 -41.67 14.33
CA LEU A 552 0.05 -40.26 13.97
C LEU A 552 0.82 -39.34 14.93
N GLY A 553 1.06 -39.79 16.16
CA GLY A 553 1.72 -39.04 17.22
C GLY A 553 0.77 -38.23 18.11
N ASP A 554 1.27 -37.16 18.70
CA ASP A 554 0.46 -36.14 19.37
C ASP A 554 -0.21 -35.21 18.34
N TYR A 555 -0.88 -34.16 18.81
CA TYR A 555 -1.49 -33.17 17.93
C TYR A 555 -0.48 -32.56 16.96
N ASP A 556 0.72 -32.28 17.46
CA ASP A 556 1.80 -31.68 16.67
C ASP A 556 2.30 -32.64 15.58
N GLY A 557 2.28 -33.95 15.81
CA GLY A 557 2.53 -34.97 14.78
C GLY A 557 1.45 -35.00 13.70
N ILE A 558 0.17 -34.92 14.07
CA ILE A 558 -0.96 -34.82 13.12
C ILE A 558 -0.88 -33.53 12.31
N VAL A 559 -0.63 -32.40 12.99
CA VAL A 559 -0.45 -31.09 12.37
C VAL A 559 0.80 -31.09 11.50
N GLY A 560 1.87 -31.79 11.86
CA GLY A 560 3.07 -31.98 11.03
C GLY A 560 2.74 -32.66 9.71
N ASN A 561 2.01 -33.77 9.75
CA ASN A 561 1.56 -34.48 8.54
C ASN A 561 0.61 -33.62 7.67
N ILE A 562 -0.30 -32.86 8.30
CA ILE A 562 -1.17 -31.90 7.59
C ILE A 562 -0.34 -30.76 6.99
N LYS A 563 0.61 -30.20 7.74
CA LYS A 563 1.52 -29.16 7.27
C LYS A 563 2.32 -29.66 6.07
N ASP A 564 2.85 -30.87 6.10
CA ASP A 564 3.57 -31.44 4.96
C ASP A 564 2.65 -31.55 3.73
N LEU A 565 1.41 -32.01 3.91
CA LEU A 565 0.42 -32.10 2.82
C LEU A 565 0.01 -30.72 2.29
N VAL A 566 -0.22 -29.75 3.17
CA VAL A 566 -0.67 -28.39 2.85
C VAL A 566 0.45 -27.57 2.24
N LEU A 567 1.67 -27.69 2.75
CA LEU A 567 2.74 -26.74 2.48
C LEU A 567 3.70 -27.21 1.38
N THR A 568 3.70 -28.49 1.03
CA THR A 568 4.53 -29.02 -0.07
C THR A 568 3.69 -29.44 -1.28
N GLY A 569 4.29 -29.49 -2.48
CA GLY A 569 3.68 -29.96 -3.73
C GLY A 569 2.55 -29.11 -4.33
N GLU A 570 2.06 -29.50 -5.51
CA GLU A 570 0.86 -28.92 -6.15
C GLU A 570 -0.44 -29.52 -5.58
N THR A 571 -1.55 -28.79 -5.69
CA THR A 571 -2.88 -29.24 -5.24
C THR A 571 -3.45 -30.38 -6.08
N THR A 572 -2.97 -30.53 -7.31
CA THR A 572 -3.36 -31.58 -8.27
C THR A 572 -2.98 -32.98 -7.79
N ASP A 573 -1.87 -33.11 -7.06
CA ASP A 573 -1.34 -34.39 -6.56
C ASP A 573 -1.78 -34.71 -5.11
N LEU A 574 -2.60 -33.84 -4.51
CA LEU A 574 -3.00 -33.90 -3.10
C LEU A 574 -3.63 -35.25 -2.75
N LYS A 575 -4.47 -35.81 -3.62
CA LYS A 575 -5.14 -37.10 -3.42
C LYS A 575 -4.15 -38.26 -3.41
N ALA A 576 -3.17 -38.25 -4.32
CA ALA A 576 -2.14 -39.29 -4.39
C ALA A 576 -1.25 -39.26 -3.15
N ARG A 577 -0.83 -38.06 -2.72
CA ARG A 577 -0.01 -37.86 -1.53
C ARG A 577 -0.74 -38.23 -0.24
N LEU A 578 -2.02 -37.90 -0.13
CA LEU A 578 -2.86 -38.37 0.96
C LEU A 578 -2.95 -39.90 0.98
N GLY A 579 -3.09 -40.54 -0.19
CA GLY A 579 -3.07 -42.00 -0.31
C GLY A 579 -1.75 -42.62 0.14
N ILE A 580 -0.62 -42.02 -0.23
CA ILE A 580 0.71 -42.44 0.24
C ILE A 580 0.83 -42.31 1.75
N LEU A 581 0.44 -41.16 2.33
CA LEU A 581 0.45 -40.94 3.78
C LEU A 581 -0.42 -41.99 4.51
N MET A 582 -1.64 -42.21 4.02
CA MET A 582 -2.57 -43.18 4.56
C MET A 582 -1.96 -44.59 4.53
N ASN A 583 -1.36 -45.01 3.42
CA ASN A 583 -0.71 -46.31 3.31
C ASN A 583 0.50 -46.44 4.25
N ASN A 584 1.34 -45.42 4.34
CA ASN A 584 2.52 -45.43 5.21
C ASN A 584 2.15 -45.60 6.69
N ILE A 585 0.98 -45.12 7.10
CA ILE A 585 0.49 -45.21 8.47
C ILE A 585 -0.26 -46.52 8.71
N ILE A 586 -1.11 -46.94 7.78
CA ILE A 586 -2.02 -48.09 7.97
C ILE A 586 -1.33 -49.42 7.68
N GLU A 587 -0.45 -49.48 6.68
CA GLU A 587 0.21 -50.73 6.30
C GLU A 587 0.98 -51.38 7.47
N PRO A 588 1.80 -50.65 8.26
CA PRO A 588 2.47 -51.23 9.42
C PRO A 588 1.51 -51.70 10.51
N LEU A 589 0.38 -51.01 10.69
CA LEU A 589 -0.65 -51.37 11.67
C LEU A 589 -1.36 -52.67 11.28
N CYS A 590 -1.74 -52.82 10.02
CA CYS A 590 -2.33 -54.05 9.50
C CYS A 590 -1.35 -55.22 9.52
N GLN A 591 -0.05 -55.00 9.29
CA GLN A 591 0.95 -56.07 9.39
C GLN A 591 1.17 -56.55 10.84
N ALA A 592 0.95 -55.67 11.82
CA ALA A 592 1.14 -55.97 13.24
C ALA A 592 -0.12 -56.51 13.94
N ASN A 593 -1.30 -56.46 13.31
CA ASN A 593 -2.58 -56.84 13.91
C ASN A 593 -3.52 -57.51 12.89
N GLU A 594 -3.77 -58.80 13.07
CA GLU A 594 -4.61 -59.63 12.18
C GLU A 594 -6.06 -59.13 12.08
N ASP A 595 -6.63 -58.59 13.17
CA ASP A 595 -7.96 -57.99 13.18
C ASP A 595 -7.97 -56.77 12.24
N MET A 596 -7.04 -55.84 12.44
CA MET A 596 -6.89 -54.66 11.57
C MET A 596 -6.62 -55.04 10.10
N GLN A 597 -5.89 -56.12 9.84
CA GLN A 597 -5.65 -56.63 8.48
C GLN A 597 -6.94 -57.14 7.84
N ALA A 598 -7.68 -58.01 8.53
CA ALA A 598 -8.98 -58.50 8.10
C ALA A 598 -9.98 -57.36 7.94
N HIS A 599 -9.71 -56.22 8.59
CA HIS A 599 -10.63 -55.12 8.78
C HIS A 599 -10.15 -53.79 8.19
N ARG A 600 -9.16 -53.83 7.29
CA ARG A 600 -8.45 -52.68 6.72
C ARG A 600 -9.34 -51.53 6.29
N PHE A 601 -10.45 -51.82 5.60
CA PHE A 601 -11.41 -50.80 5.17
C PHE A 601 -11.94 -49.91 6.32
N TYR A 602 -12.12 -50.48 7.52
CA TYR A 602 -12.55 -49.72 8.70
C TYR A 602 -11.40 -48.87 9.26
N VAL A 603 -10.18 -49.40 9.27
CA VAL A 603 -8.96 -48.67 9.68
C VAL A 603 -8.73 -47.45 8.78
N GLU A 604 -8.82 -47.62 7.46
CA GLU A 604 -8.73 -46.54 6.47
C GLU A 604 -9.80 -45.47 6.69
N ARG A 605 -11.04 -45.87 6.98
CA ARG A 605 -12.13 -44.94 7.25
C ARG A 605 -11.93 -44.14 8.54
N ARG A 606 -11.43 -44.78 9.60
CA ARG A 606 -11.13 -44.11 10.88
C ARG A 606 -9.98 -43.13 10.74
N PHE A 607 -8.95 -43.50 9.99
CA PHE A 607 -7.86 -42.60 9.60
C PHE A 607 -8.39 -41.35 8.90
N VAL A 608 -9.23 -41.52 7.86
CA VAL A 608 -9.82 -40.39 7.11
C VAL A 608 -10.67 -39.49 8.03
N ALA A 609 -11.43 -40.06 8.96
CA ALA A 609 -12.25 -39.28 9.89
C ALA A 609 -11.42 -38.46 10.89
N LEU A 610 -10.37 -39.05 11.48
CA LEU A 610 -9.42 -38.36 12.36
C LEU A 610 -8.68 -37.25 11.60
N PHE A 611 -8.21 -37.55 10.39
CA PHE A 611 -7.49 -36.60 9.54
C PHE A 611 -8.39 -35.42 9.11
N ALA A 612 -9.62 -35.68 8.64
CA ALA A 612 -10.56 -34.63 8.24
C ALA A 612 -10.95 -33.70 9.41
N ALA A 613 -11.07 -34.24 10.63
CA ALA A 613 -11.34 -33.43 11.82
C ALA A 613 -10.17 -32.51 12.19
N ALA A 614 -8.93 -33.00 12.09
CA ALA A 614 -7.74 -32.20 12.32
C ALA A 614 -7.56 -31.09 11.25
N VAL A 615 -7.79 -31.41 9.97
CA VAL A 615 -7.82 -30.41 8.87
C VAL A 615 -8.88 -29.34 9.15
N PHE A 616 -10.06 -29.74 9.61
CA PHE A 616 -11.13 -28.80 9.94
C PHE A 616 -10.78 -27.88 11.12
N TRP A 617 -10.09 -28.39 12.15
CA TRP A 617 -9.65 -27.57 13.27
C TRP A 617 -8.66 -26.49 12.84
N ASP A 618 -7.68 -26.84 11.99
CA ASP A 618 -6.72 -25.86 11.48
C ASP A 618 -7.39 -24.84 10.54
N LEU A 619 -8.37 -25.29 9.74
CA LEU A 619 -9.23 -24.39 8.97
C LEU A 619 -9.99 -23.42 9.89
N GLN A 620 -10.56 -23.88 11.01
CA GLN A 620 -11.20 -22.98 11.99
C GLN A 620 -10.22 -21.99 12.61
N ARG A 621 -8.97 -22.41 12.86
CA ARG A 621 -7.93 -21.52 13.36
C ARG A 621 -7.62 -20.39 12.38
N ILE A 622 -7.50 -20.71 11.09
CA ILE A 622 -7.30 -19.72 10.03
C ILE A 622 -8.53 -18.82 9.90
N CYS A 623 -9.74 -19.40 9.82
CA CYS A 623 -10.99 -18.63 9.73
C CYS A 623 -11.15 -17.65 10.90
N ARG A 624 -10.76 -18.03 12.13
CA ARG A 624 -10.74 -17.11 13.29
C ARG A 624 -9.80 -15.93 13.09
N ARG A 625 -8.63 -16.14 12.49
CA ARG A 625 -7.64 -15.09 12.23
C ARG A 625 -8.03 -14.19 11.05
N THR A 626 -8.61 -14.76 9.99
CA THR A 626 -9.03 -14.00 8.80
C THR A 626 -10.41 -13.36 8.96
N GLY A 627 -11.18 -13.77 9.97
CA GLY A 627 -12.59 -13.39 10.12
C GLY A 627 -13.51 -14.06 9.09
N ALA A 628 -13.01 -15.06 8.36
CA ALA A 628 -13.82 -15.88 7.49
C ALA A 628 -14.76 -16.78 8.30
N ASP A 629 -15.89 -17.14 7.72
CA ASP A 629 -16.86 -18.03 8.34
C ASP A 629 -16.60 -19.47 7.92
N SER A 630 -16.25 -20.32 8.89
CA SER A 630 -15.97 -21.74 8.68
C SER A 630 -17.23 -22.62 8.77
N ARG A 631 -18.44 -22.03 8.76
CA ARG A 631 -19.72 -22.73 8.94
C ARG A 631 -20.67 -22.57 7.76
N ARG A 632 -20.21 -21.97 6.66
CA ARG A 632 -21.07 -21.67 5.50
C ARG A 632 -21.27 -22.86 4.58
N ASP A 633 -20.36 -23.84 4.59
CA ASP A 633 -20.43 -25.01 3.73
C ASP A 633 -21.00 -26.24 4.47
N ILE A 634 -21.92 -26.96 3.82
CA ILE A 634 -22.49 -28.24 4.30
C ILE A 634 -21.40 -29.28 4.60
N ARG A 635 -20.29 -29.18 3.88
CA ARG A 635 -19.07 -29.98 4.03
C ARG A 635 -18.35 -29.69 5.35
N GLU A 636 -18.20 -28.42 5.70
CA GLU A 636 -17.62 -27.96 6.96
C GLU A 636 -18.49 -28.31 8.17
N ILE A 637 -19.82 -28.28 8.01
CA ILE A 637 -20.77 -28.71 9.04
C ILE A 637 -20.59 -30.20 9.34
N THR A 638 -20.30 -31.02 8.33
CA THR A 638 -20.04 -32.46 8.49
C THR A 638 -18.74 -32.71 9.24
N ALA A 639 -17.67 -31.98 8.91
CA ALA A 639 -16.41 -32.04 9.64
C ALA A 639 -16.53 -31.55 11.09
N THR A 640 -17.35 -30.52 11.34
CA THR A 640 -17.69 -30.07 12.70
C THR A 640 -18.33 -31.17 13.54
N ARG A 641 -19.18 -32.01 12.94
CA ARG A 641 -19.80 -33.14 13.63
C ARG A 641 -18.77 -34.21 13.98
N LEU A 642 -17.81 -34.47 13.09
CA LEU A 642 -16.72 -35.41 13.34
C LEU A 642 -15.77 -34.93 14.46
N GLU A 643 -15.39 -33.65 14.47
CA GLU A 643 -14.61 -33.06 15.57
C GLU A 643 -15.32 -33.26 16.92
N ARG A 644 -16.63 -33.02 16.98
CA ARG A 644 -17.42 -33.23 18.20
C ARG A 644 -17.44 -34.69 18.64
N ILE A 645 -17.51 -35.63 17.70
CA ILE A 645 -17.48 -37.07 17.99
C ILE A 645 -16.12 -37.45 18.59
N ILE A 646 -15.01 -37.03 17.95
CA ILE A 646 -13.64 -37.29 18.42
C ILE A 646 -13.39 -36.63 19.79
N SER A 647 -13.78 -35.36 19.95
CA SER A 647 -13.71 -34.59 21.19
C SER A 647 -14.48 -35.25 22.33
N THR A 648 -15.66 -35.83 22.04
CA THR A 648 -16.45 -36.59 23.02
C THR A 648 -15.73 -37.88 23.43
N THR A 649 -15.16 -38.61 22.48
CA THR A 649 -14.36 -39.82 22.74
C THR A 649 -13.13 -39.50 23.59
N LEU A 650 -12.40 -38.42 23.28
CA LEU A 650 -11.22 -37.98 24.03
C LEU A 650 -11.56 -37.49 25.45
N ARG A 651 -12.65 -36.75 25.65
CA ARG A 651 -13.13 -36.36 27.00
C ARG A 651 -13.53 -37.55 27.85
N ARG A 652 -14.10 -38.60 27.24
CA ARG A 652 -14.42 -39.85 27.92
C ARG A 652 -13.17 -40.56 28.42
N ARG A 653 -12.05 -40.48 27.67
CA ARG A 653 -10.75 -41.04 28.06
C ARG A 653 -10.10 -40.31 29.24
N GLN A 654 -10.17 -38.98 29.26
CA GLN A 654 -9.69 -38.19 30.40
C GLN A 654 -10.40 -38.59 31.70
N ARG A 655 -11.73 -38.81 31.65
CA ARG A 655 -12.50 -39.30 32.80
C ARG A 655 -12.11 -40.71 33.23
N LYS A 656 -11.58 -41.53 32.33
CA LYS A 656 -11.10 -42.90 32.59
C LYS A 656 -9.61 -42.97 32.97
N GLY A 657 -8.90 -41.85 33.07
CA GLY A 657 -7.48 -41.81 33.44
C GLY A 657 -6.50 -42.26 32.34
N LEU A 658 -6.97 -42.36 31.08
CA LEU A 658 -6.20 -42.88 29.94
C LEU A 658 -5.44 -41.77 29.16
N GLY A 659 -4.93 -40.76 29.86
CA GLY A 659 -4.24 -39.58 29.31
C GLY A 659 -5.15 -38.36 29.13
N ARG A 660 -4.60 -37.13 29.11
CA ARG A 660 -5.37 -35.88 29.00
C ARG A 660 -5.59 -35.56 27.52
N ALA A 661 -6.76 -34.99 27.20
CA ALA A 661 -7.07 -34.53 25.84
C ALA A 661 -6.07 -33.48 25.31
N GLN A 662 -5.40 -32.76 26.22
CA GLN A 662 -4.34 -31.79 25.95
C GLN A 662 -3.07 -32.44 25.38
N ASP A 663 -2.84 -33.73 25.65
CA ASP A 663 -1.67 -34.46 25.17
C ASP A 663 -1.84 -34.92 23.69
N PHE A 664 -3.06 -34.80 23.14
CA PHE A 664 -3.44 -35.25 21.79
C PHE A 664 -4.03 -34.15 20.90
N LEU A 665 -4.39 -33.00 21.47
CA LEU A 665 -5.02 -31.85 20.76
C LEU A 665 -4.40 -30.48 21.11
N GLY A 666 -3.23 -30.47 21.77
CA GLY A 666 -2.55 -29.26 22.26
C GLY A 666 -2.06 -28.35 21.14
#